data_AF-A0A6P6WBP2-F1
#
_entry.id   AF-A0A6P6WBP2-F1
#
_cell.length_a   1.000
_cell.length_b   1.000
_cell.length_c   1.000
_cell.angle_alpha   90.00
_cell.angle_beta   90.00
_cell.angle_gamma   90.00
#
_symmetry.space_group_name_H-M   'P 1'
#
loop_
_entity.id
_entity.type
_entity.pdbx_description
1 polymer ?
#
loop_
_entity_poly.entity_id
_entity_poly.type
_entity_poly.pdbx_seq_one_letter_code
_entity_poly.pdbx_strand_id
1 'polypeptide(L)'
;MDEILDNSQSLIARIQQLERERDELHKDIEQLCMQQAGPSYLGVATRMHFQRTAALEQEIESLKKKLAVCTRENQNLQEELSEAYHIKSQLAELHGAEVSKNIEAEKQLKFFQNCVAAAFAERDNAIMEAEKAKEKEELASLELNNYKKRIEELTCEYLEEKKLLVAAQADQETHEKQIDSFRKVIDKFYAIRQQTLKVFEDTSWEDKCKHLLNDSTEMWTFCNQEEASTSKYVSALQEEVETLRKSLDNLHRKLQVGLEIESHLKRKVFALEKEKVVLLERIENRISALLDYHSKHRTNVMNLLDEGYSLIESNIIEVEEKLRQLELSGKQSLRSSQAEDLVLHESDCRDVHVNNDVSWASTAQRDDPGATTAISVKTGDVSEPLAQALQEKVAVLLLLSQEEERHLLERNLNIALQKKIEELQRNLLQVTHEKVRALMELAQLKQEFQVLRENVNQDKREGQACAASGGQRIIQDRDGKLKNLLKKTYLRHWVGNIDSDTDNADTHLNYEGNFNQKKSTSSVDFARIKIENAALQESLESMEYLTSSVRKLRLALLKANESAVLEGINTGLAEAVYDIITEARLLKTALGSSLPISWSAEADVESQVDRFEEAIGSSDANSSNEKVDFVSAAGLEMVDLLLFAARLCKERLARS
;
A
#
# COMPACT_ATOMS: atom_id res chain seq x y z
N MET A 1 -39.08 88.10 134.74
CA MET A 1 -39.42 88.99 133.61
C MET A 1 -38.19 89.69 133.01
N ASP A 2 -36.96 89.41 133.49
CA ASP A 2 -35.73 90.05 132.96
C ASP A 2 -34.96 89.22 131.91
N GLU A 3 -35.15 87.90 131.82
CA GLU A 3 -34.48 87.04 130.79
C GLU A 3 -35.06 87.18 129.37
N ILE A 4 -36.32 87.62 129.22
CA ILE A 4 -36.96 87.77 127.89
C ILE A 4 -36.50 89.07 127.22
N LEU A 5 -36.17 90.11 128.00
CA LEU A 5 -35.66 91.37 127.46
C LEU A 5 -34.21 91.24 126.93
N ASP A 6 -33.37 90.47 127.63
CA ASP A 6 -31.96 90.26 127.28
C ASP A 6 -31.79 89.41 126.00
N ASN A 7 -32.64 88.37 125.84
CA ASN A 7 -32.71 87.59 124.60
C ASN A 7 -33.24 88.40 123.41
N SER A 8 -34.16 89.34 123.64
CA SER A 8 -34.64 90.22 122.59
C SER A 8 -33.55 91.19 122.11
N GLN A 9 -32.70 91.69 123.01
CA GLN A 9 -31.57 92.55 122.64
C GLN A 9 -30.46 91.78 121.90
N SER A 10 -30.16 90.53 122.30
CA SER A 10 -29.17 89.69 121.60
C SER A 10 -29.63 89.31 120.18
N LEU A 11 -30.93 89.02 120.00
CA LEU A 11 -31.54 88.75 118.70
C LEU A 11 -31.49 89.98 117.79
N ILE A 12 -31.81 91.17 118.32
CA ILE A 12 -31.74 92.43 117.55
C ILE A 12 -30.28 92.72 117.13
N ALA A 13 -29.30 92.52 118.01
CA ALA A 13 -27.89 92.70 117.67
C ALA A 13 -27.42 91.69 116.60
N ARG A 14 -27.90 90.45 116.65
CA ARG A 14 -27.60 89.42 115.64
C ARG A 14 -28.22 89.76 114.28
N ILE A 15 -29.45 90.29 114.26
CA ILE A 15 -30.10 90.77 113.04
C ILE A 15 -29.30 91.91 112.42
N GLN A 16 -28.92 92.92 113.22
CA GLN A 16 -28.09 94.05 112.75
C GLN A 16 -26.71 93.61 112.25
N GLN A 17 -26.15 92.54 112.81
CA GLN A 17 -24.90 91.97 112.31
C GLN A 17 -25.09 91.25 110.98
N LEU A 18 -26.14 90.42 110.84
CA LEU A 18 -26.46 89.74 109.59
C LEU A 18 -26.83 90.74 108.48
N GLU A 19 -27.49 91.85 108.83
CA GLU A 19 -27.77 92.93 107.89
C GLU A 19 -26.48 93.58 107.38
N ARG A 20 -25.50 93.82 108.27
CA ARG A 20 -24.17 94.32 107.88
C ARG A 20 -23.39 93.33 107.03
N GLU A 21 -23.36 92.06 107.41
CA GLU A 21 -22.71 90.98 106.62
C GLU A 21 -23.38 90.83 105.25
N ARG A 22 -24.71 90.94 105.19
CA ARG A 22 -25.46 90.94 103.93
C ARG A 22 -25.11 92.15 103.07
N ASP A 23 -25.02 93.35 103.65
CA ASP A 23 -24.68 94.57 102.93
C ASP A 23 -23.22 94.56 102.45
N GLU A 24 -22.29 93.99 103.22
CA GLU A 24 -20.89 93.76 102.81
C GLU A 24 -20.81 92.74 101.65
N LEU A 25 -21.48 91.60 101.77
CA LEU A 25 -21.55 90.62 100.67
C LEU A 25 -22.21 91.20 99.41
N HIS A 26 -23.21 92.05 99.56
CA HIS A 26 -23.83 92.72 98.43
C HIS A 26 -22.84 93.65 97.72
N LYS A 27 -22.03 94.41 98.48
CA LYS A 27 -20.95 95.25 97.93
C LYS A 27 -19.85 94.42 97.27
N ASP A 28 -19.48 93.29 97.84
CA ASP A 28 -18.47 92.39 97.26
C ASP A 28 -18.96 91.78 95.94
N ILE A 29 -20.23 91.34 95.89
CA ILE A 29 -20.86 90.84 94.66
C ILE A 29 -20.94 91.96 93.62
N GLU A 30 -21.35 93.16 94.01
CA GLU A 30 -21.41 94.31 93.11
C GLU A 30 -20.02 94.69 92.59
N GLN A 31 -18.98 94.63 93.43
CA GLN A 31 -17.60 94.87 93.04
C GLN A 31 -17.06 93.79 92.09
N LEU A 32 -17.37 92.50 92.32
CA LEU A 32 -17.04 91.41 91.40
C LEU A 32 -17.77 91.57 90.07
N CYS A 33 -19.05 91.91 90.10
CA CYS A 33 -19.84 92.20 88.90
C CYS A 33 -19.27 93.41 88.16
N MET A 34 -18.87 94.50 88.83
CA MET A 34 -18.23 95.65 88.18
C MET A 34 -16.84 95.31 87.60
N GLN A 35 -16.05 94.47 88.28
CA GLN A 35 -14.75 93.99 87.78
C GLN A 35 -14.91 93.08 86.54
N GLN A 36 -15.94 92.22 86.52
CA GLN A 36 -16.24 91.32 85.40
C GLN A 36 -17.07 91.98 84.29
N ALA A 37 -17.82 93.03 84.59
CA ALA A 37 -18.60 93.84 83.64
C ALA A 37 -17.78 94.99 83.01
N GLY A 38 -16.52 95.15 83.40
CA GLY A 38 -15.60 96.06 82.71
C GLY A 38 -15.46 95.69 81.23
N PRO A 39 -15.40 96.66 80.30
CA PRO A 39 -15.29 96.40 78.85
C PRO A 39 -14.11 95.49 78.46
N SER A 40 -13.08 95.40 79.32
CA SER A 40 -11.88 94.61 79.11
C SER A 40 -12.07 93.10 79.34
N TYR A 41 -12.77 92.66 80.39
CA TYR A 41 -12.93 91.22 80.68
C TYR A 41 -13.87 90.55 79.68
N LEU A 42 -15.05 91.14 79.44
CA LEU A 42 -16.00 90.65 78.44
C LEU A 42 -15.38 90.63 77.03
N GLY A 43 -14.59 91.66 76.68
CA GLY A 43 -13.89 91.73 75.40
C GLY A 43 -12.82 90.64 75.22
N VAL A 44 -12.08 90.31 76.27
CA VAL A 44 -11.04 89.24 76.24
C VAL A 44 -11.67 87.85 76.19
N ALA A 45 -12.68 87.57 77.02
CA ALA A 45 -13.41 86.30 77.00
C ALA A 45 -14.07 86.07 75.63
N THR A 46 -14.74 87.08 75.10
CA THR A 46 -15.37 87.03 73.77
C THR A 46 -14.35 86.81 72.67
N ARG A 47 -13.18 87.47 72.72
CA ARG A 47 -12.08 87.26 71.74
C ARG A 47 -11.52 85.85 71.82
N MET A 48 -11.31 85.31 73.02
CA MET A 48 -10.82 83.94 73.21
C MET A 48 -11.84 82.91 72.69
N HIS A 49 -13.14 83.13 72.96
CA HIS A 49 -14.21 82.30 72.41
C HIS A 49 -14.25 82.36 70.89
N PHE A 50 -14.22 83.55 70.27
CA PHE A 50 -14.18 83.68 68.81
C PHE A 50 -12.93 83.04 68.19
N GLN A 51 -11.75 83.20 68.80
CA GLN A 51 -10.52 82.54 68.32
C GLN A 51 -10.61 81.02 68.40
N ARG A 52 -11.14 80.48 69.51
CA ARG A 52 -11.37 79.03 69.66
C ARG A 52 -12.40 78.52 68.66
N THR A 53 -13.50 79.25 68.45
CA THR A 53 -14.52 78.90 67.45
C THR A 53 -13.93 78.91 66.04
N ALA A 54 -13.18 79.94 65.66
CA ALA A 54 -12.54 80.02 64.34
C ALA A 54 -11.49 78.91 64.13
N ALA A 55 -10.70 78.58 65.15
CA ALA A 55 -9.74 77.47 65.09
C ALA A 55 -10.44 76.12 64.92
N LEU A 56 -11.53 75.89 65.66
CA LEU A 56 -12.35 74.68 65.52
C LEU A 56 -13.06 74.62 64.16
N GLU A 57 -13.56 75.74 63.65
CA GLU A 57 -14.15 75.81 62.30
C GLU A 57 -13.13 75.47 61.21
N GLN A 58 -11.90 75.99 61.33
CA GLN A 58 -10.82 75.65 60.42
C GLN A 58 -10.43 74.17 60.51
N GLU A 59 -10.37 73.61 61.72
CA GLU A 59 -10.10 72.19 61.94
C GLU A 59 -11.22 71.32 61.34
N ILE A 60 -12.48 71.65 61.59
CA ILE A 60 -13.65 70.99 61.00
C ILE A 60 -13.59 71.05 59.48
N GLU A 61 -13.26 72.20 58.90
CA GLU A 61 -13.15 72.36 57.45
C GLU A 61 -11.98 71.54 56.88
N SER A 62 -10.85 71.49 57.59
CA SER A 62 -9.72 70.64 57.21
C SER A 62 -10.05 69.15 57.26
N LEU A 63 -10.80 68.71 58.28
CA LEU A 63 -11.25 67.33 58.46
C LEU A 63 -12.30 66.96 57.40
N LYS A 64 -13.22 67.87 57.06
CA LYS A 64 -14.16 67.69 55.95
C LYS A 64 -13.44 67.48 54.62
N LYS A 65 -12.42 68.29 54.32
CA LYS A 65 -11.61 68.12 53.11
C LYS A 65 -10.88 66.78 53.09
N LYS A 66 -10.24 66.37 54.20
CA LYS A 66 -9.61 65.06 54.33
C LYS A 66 -10.61 63.92 54.18
N LEU A 67 -11.80 64.04 54.76
CA LEU A 67 -12.88 63.06 54.62
C LEU A 67 -13.35 62.95 53.16
N ALA A 68 -13.49 64.07 52.45
CA ALA A 68 -13.86 64.08 51.04
C ALA A 68 -12.79 63.43 50.16
N VAL A 69 -11.50 63.67 50.43
CA VAL A 69 -10.39 62.99 49.73
C VAL A 69 -10.42 61.49 50.01
N CYS A 70 -10.50 61.09 51.27
CA CYS A 70 -10.56 59.68 51.67
C CYS A 70 -11.80 58.96 51.08
N THR A 71 -12.94 59.63 51.01
CA THR A 71 -14.16 59.08 50.39
C THR A 71 -13.96 58.84 48.90
N ARG A 72 -13.31 59.77 48.19
CA ARG A 72 -12.99 59.62 46.76
C ARG A 72 -11.97 58.51 46.53
N GLU A 73 -10.92 58.43 47.35
CA GLU A 73 -9.93 57.35 47.28
C GLU A 73 -10.58 55.99 47.51
N ASN A 74 -11.51 55.88 48.47
CA ASN A 74 -12.26 54.64 48.71
C ASN A 74 -13.15 54.25 47.52
N GLN A 75 -13.79 55.22 46.85
CA GLN A 75 -14.52 54.98 45.60
C GLN A 75 -13.60 54.47 44.48
N ASN A 76 -12.45 55.12 44.28
CA ASN A 76 -11.46 54.68 43.28
C ASN A 76 -10.95 53.26 43.57
N LEU A 77 -10.65 52.93 44.83
CA LEU A 77 -10.23 51.58 45.22
C LEU A 77 -11.33 50.55 44.98
N GLN A 78 -12.60 50.92 45.17
CA GLN A 78 -13.74 50.06 44.89
C GLN A 78 -13.90 49.81 43.38
N GLU A 79 -13.67 50.83 42.54
CA GLU A 79 -13.62 50.70 41.08
C GLU A 79 -12.46 49.80 40.64
N GLU A 80 -11.24 50.05 41.10
CA GLU A 80 -10.06 49.21 40.83
C GLU A 80 -10.25 47.75 41.26
N LEU A 81 -10.88 47.52 42.43
CA LEU A 81 -11.21 46.18 42.91
C LEU A 81 -12.22 45.49 41.96
N SER A 82 -13.23 46.22 41.50
CA SER A 82 -14.23 45.69 40.56
C SER A 82 -13.61 45.31 39.22
N GLU A 83 -12.70 46.14 38.70
CA GLU A 83 -11.93 45.85 37.48
C GLU A 83 -11.00 44.65 37.66
N ALA A 84 -10.32 44.55 38.82
CA ALA A 84 -9.46 43.41 39.13
C ALA A 84 -10.26 42.09 39.17
N TYR A 85 -11.46 42.09 39.74
CA TYR A 85 -12.35 40.92 39.71
C TYR A 85 -12.83 40.59 38.30
N HIS A 86 -13.16 41.61 37.49
CA HIS A 86 -13.53 41.42 36.09
C HIS A 86 -12.40 40.80 35.27
N ILE A 87 -11.18 41.33 35.37
CA ILE A 87 -9.98 40.78 34.71
C ILE A 87 -9.72 39.34 35.18
N LYS A 88 -9.87 39.06 36.49
CA LYS A 88 -9.73 37.71 37.04
C LYS A 88 -10.73 36.73 36.42
N SER A 89 -11.97 37.15 36.21
CA SER A 89 -13.00 36.33 35.55
C SER A 89 -12.63 36.04 34.10
N GLN A 90 -12.24 37.07 33.34
CA GLN A 90 -11.80 36.91 31.95
C GLN A 90 -10.58 35.98 31.83
N LEU A 91 -9.61 36.08 32.74
CA LEU A 91 -8.45 35.20 32.75
C LEU A 91 -8.84 33.75 33.04
N ALA A 92 -9.80 33.51 33.93
CA ALA A 92 -10.31 32.17 34.22
C ALA A 92 -11.02 31.56 33.00
N GLU A 93 -11.82 32.35 32.28
CA GLU A 93 -12.48 31.93 31.03
C GLU A 93 -11.46 31.61 29.94
N LEU A 94 -10.47 32.48 29.71
CA LEU A 94 -9.40 32.25 28.74
C LEU A 94 -8.57 31.00 29.08
N HIS A 95 -8.23 30.81 30.36
CA HIS A 95 -7.54 29.60 30.81
C HIS A 95 -8.40 28.34 30.57
N GLY A 96 -9.70 28.39 30.86
CA GLY A 96 -10.62 27.28 30.57
C GLY A 96 -10.71 26.95 29.07
N ALA A 97 -10.74 27.97 28.21
CA ALA A 97 -10.72 27.81 26.76
C ALA A 97 -9.42 27.17 26.27
N GLU A 98 -8.26 27.63 26.77
CA GLU A 98 -6.97 27.07 26.37
C GLU A 98 -6.78 25.63 26.88
N VAL A 99 -7.23 25.32 28.10
CA VAL A 99 -7.25 23.94 28.62
C VAL A 99 -8.12 23.04 27.75
N SER A 100 -9.30 23.50 27.35
CA SER A 100 -10.20 22.72 26.47
C SER A 100 -9.57 22.47 25.10
N LYS A 101 -8.90 23.48 24.54
CA LYS A 101 -8.15 23.35 23.28
C LYS A 101 -6.96 22.39 23.42
N ASN A 102 -6.24 22.42 24.54
CA ASN A 102 -5.14 21.49 24.81
C ASN A 102 -5.64 20.04 24.93
N ILE A 103 -6.76 19.82 25.61
CA ILE A 103 -7.40 18.50 25.70
C ILE A 103 -7.76 17.98 24.31
N GLU A 104 -8.29 18.83 23.43
CA GLU A 104 -8.62 18.43 22.06
C GLU A 104 -7.37 18.12 21.22
N ALA A 105 -6.31 18.92 21.36
CA ALA A 105 -5.02 18.64 20.73
C ALA A 105 -4.42 17.31 21.22
N GLU A 106 -4.53 16.98 22.51
CA GLU A 106 -4.11 15.70 23.06
C GLU A 106 -4.90 14.52 22.48
N LYS A 107 -6.22 14.68 22.24
CA LYS A 107 -7.02 13.65 21.57
C LYS A 107 -6.55 13.44 20.13
N GLN A 108 -6.29 14.51 19.39
CA GLN A 108 -5.76 14.41 18.02
C GLN A 108 -4.39 13.72 18.00
N LEU A 109 -3.48 14.07 18.92
CA LEU A 109 -2.18 13.41 19.04
C LEU A 109 -2.34 11.91 19.32
N LYS A 110 -3.22 11.52 20.24
CA LYS A 110 -3.52 10.10 20.51
C LYS A 110 -4.11 9.38 19.30
N PHE A 111 -5.00 10.06 18.55
CA PHE A 111 -5.55 9.52 17.30
C PHE A 111 -4.44 9.24 16.29
N PHE A 112 -3.57 10.22 16.01
CA PHE A 112 -2.45 10.02 15.08
C PHE A 112 -1.47 8.96 15.57
N GLN A 113 -1.18 8.89 16.87
CA GLN A 113 -0.35 7.84 17.45
C GLN A 113 -0.96 6.45 17.20
N ASN A 114 -2.27 6.29 17.36
CA ASN A 114 -2.97 5.04 17.08
C ASN A 114 -2.97 4.69 15.59
N CYS A 115 -3.19 5.66 14.70
CA CYS A 115 -3.11 5.45 13.25
C CYS A 115 -1.71 4.99 12.82
N VAL A 116 -0.67 5.62 13.38
CA VAL A 116 0.73 5.24 13.11
C VAL A 116 1.01 3.82 13.64
N ALA A 117 0.56 3.50 14.85
CA ALA A 117 0.72 2.14 15.39
C ALA A 117 -0.02 1.08 14.55
N ALA A 118 -1.23 1.37 14.08
CA ALA A 118 -1.99 0.49 13.19
C ALA A 118 -1.28 0.30 11.84
N ALA A 119 -0.80 1.39 11.22
CA ALA A 119 -0.06 1.31 9.96
C ALA A 119 1.24 0.49 10.11
N PHE A 120 1.95 0.59 11.24
CA PHE A 120 3.10 -0.26 11.51
C PHE A 120 2.71 -1.74 11.67
N ALA A 121 1.62 -2.04 12.38
CA ALA A 121 1.13 -3.41 12.51
C ALA A 121 0.70 -4.01 11.16
N GLU A 122 0.01 -3.22 10.31
CA GLU A 122 -0.36 -3.62 8.95
C GLU A 122 0.87 -3.88 8.07
N ARG A 123 1.87 -2.99 8.12
CA ARG A 123 3.14 -3.17 7.41
C ARG A 123 3.85 -4.44 7.86
N ASP A 124 3.94 -4.68 9.17
CA ASP A 124 4.64 -5.83 9.72
C ASP A 124 3.91 -7.14 9.36
N ASN A 125 2.57 -7.14 9.34
CA ASN A 125 1.78 -8.25 8.82
C ASN A 125 2.02 -8.49 7.32
N ALA A 126 2.02 -7.44 6.50
CA ALA A 126 2.28 -7.55 5.06
C ALA A 126 3.70 -8.07 4.76
N ILE A 127 4.70 -7.68 5.56
CA ILE A 127 6.07 -8.20 5.48
C ILE A 127 6.08 -9.71 5.79
N MET A 128 5.43 -10.13 6.88
CA MET A 128 5.35 -11.54 7.24
C MET A 128 4.67 -12.38 6.14
N GLU A 129 3.57 -11.87 5.56
CA GLU A 129 2.89 -12.54 4.45
C GLU A 129 3.76 -12.62 3.20
N ALA A 130 4.52 -11.57 2.88
CA ALA A 130 5.46 -11.56 1.76
C ALA A 130 6.62 -12.55 1.97
N GLU A 131 7.17 -12.63 3.19
CA GLU A 131 8.20 -13.62 3.53
C GLU A 131 7.68 -15.04 3.38
N LYS A 132 6.47 -15.32 3.88
CA LYS A 132 5.83 -16.64 3.70
C LYS A 132 5.52 -16.97 2.24
N ALA A 133 5.17 -15.97 1.42
CA ALA A 133 4.96 -16.16 -0.02
C ALA A 133 6.30 -16.48 -0.72
N LYS A 134 7.37 -15.79 -0.34
CA LYS A 134 8.72 -16.05 -0.85
C LYS A 134 9.22 -17.45 -0.49
N GLU A 135 9.01 -17.91 0.74
CA GLU A 135 9.36 -19.29 1.14
C GLU A 135 8.65 -20.33 0.26
N LYS A 136 7.37 -20.10 -0.08
CA LYS A 136 6.62 -20.99 -0.98
C LYS A 136 7.14 -20.94 -2.42
N GLU A 137 7.52 -19.76 -2.91
CA GLU A 137 8.14 -19.59 -4.24
C GLU A 137 9.48 -20.31 -4.33
N GLU A 138 10.31 -20.22 -3.29
CA GLU A 138 11.60 -20.92 -3.19
C GLU A 138 11.40 -22.44 -3.21
N LEU A 139 10.40 -22.96 -2.47
CA LEU A 139 10.03 -24.38 -2.51
C LEU A 139 9.53 -24.81 -3.90
N ALA A 140 8.67 -24.03 -4.53
CA ALA A 140 8.17 -24.32 -5.87
C ALA A 140 9.31 -24.30 -6.92
N SER A 141 10.27 -23.38 -6.78
CA SER A 141 11.46 -23.30 -7.64
C SER A 141 12.34 -24.55 -7.50
N LEU A 142 12.47 -25.08 -6.28
CA LEU A 142 13.18 -26.33 -6.04
C LEU A 142 12.47 -27.52 -6.70
N GLU A 143 11.15 -27.60 -6.58
CA GLU A 143 10.35 -28.64 -7.23
C GLU A 143 10.44 -28.57 -8.76
N LEU A 144 10.36 -27.36 -9.34
CA LEU A 144 10.51 -27.15 -10.79
C LEU A 144 11.90 -27.61 -11.26
N ASN A 145 12.95 -27.30 -10.51
CA ASN A 145 14.29 -27.79 -10.82
C ASN A 145 14.39 -29.32 -10.79
N ASN A 146 13.69 -29.99 -9.86
CA ASN A 146 13.63 -31.45 -9.83
C ASN A 146 12.89 -32.01 -11.06
N TYR A 147 11.76 -31.40 -11.44
CA TYR A 147 11.04 -31.79 -12.66
C TYR A 147 11.87 -31.57 -13.92
N LYS A 148 12.60 -30.45 -14.00
CA LYS A 148 13.50 -30.16 -15.13
C LYS A 148 14.57 -31.24 -15.27
N LYS A 149 15.25 -31.60 -14.17
CA LYS A 149 16.23 -32.70 -14.16
C LYS A 149 15.61 -34.01 -14.61
N ARG A 150 14.39 -34.32 -14.14
CA ARG A 150 13.71 -35.56 -14.53
C ARG A 150 13.36 -35.60 -16.02
N ILE A 151 12.98 -34.44 -16.59
CA ILE A 151 12.73 -34.33 -18.03
C ILE A 151 14.03 -34.51 -18.82
N GLU A 152 15.14 -33.91 -18.37
CA GLU A 152 16.45 -34.08 -18.99
C GLU A 152 16.90 -35.56 -18.98
N GLU A 153 16.76 -36.26 -17.85
CA GLU A 153 17.02 -37.69 -17.73
C GLU A 153 16.17 -38.53 -18.71
N LEU A 154 14.86 -38.33 -18.71
CA LEU A 154 13.94 -39.04 -19.62
C LEU A 154 14.22 -38.74 -21.09
N THR A 155 14.65 -37.51 -21.41
CA THR A 155 15.03 -37.14 -22.77
C THR A 155 16.30 -37.87 -23.20
N CYS A 156 17.29 -38.01 -22.31
CA CYS A 156 18.48 -38.82 -22.56
C CYS A 156 18.13 -40.29 -22.78
N GLU A 157 17.31 -40.88 -21.90
CA GLU A 157 16.83 -42.27 -22.04
C GLU A 157 16.10 -42.49 -23.38
N TYR A 158 15.21 -41.58 -23.76
CA TYR A 158 14.49 -41.63 -25.05
C TYR A 158 15.44 -41.56 -26.26
N LEU A 159 16.47 -40.70 -26.20
CA LEU A 159 17.47 -40.59 -27.27
C LEU A 159 18.32 -41.86 -27.39
N GLU A 160 18.65 -42.51 -26.27
CA GLU A 160 19.34 -43.80 -26.28
C GLU A 160 18.48 -44.91 -26.87
N GLU A 161 17.20 -44.99 -26.47
CA GLU A 161 16.25 -45.96 -27.03
C GLU A 161 16.07 -45.76 -28.54
N LYS A 162 15.96 -44.50 -29.00
CA LYS A 162 15.89 -44.16 -30.42
C LYS A 162 17.13 -44.61 -31.19
N LYS A 163 18.33 -44.49 -30.61
CA LYS A 163 19.58 -45.00 -31.23
C LYS A 163 19.55 -46.52 -31.37
N LEU A 164 19.11 -47.23 -30.32
CA LEU A 164 18.97 -48.69 -30.35
C LEU A 164 17.96 -49.14 -31.40
N LEU A 165 16.83 -48.44 -31.53
CA LEU A 165 15.81 -48.74 -32.54
C LEU A 165 16.36 -48.59 -33.96
N VAL A 166 17.09 -47.49 -34.24
CA VAL A 166 17.75 -47.28 -35.54
C VAL A 166 18.78 -48.37 -35.83
N ALA A 167 19.57 -48.79 -34.82
CA ALA A 167 20.52 -49.88 -34.98
C ALA A 167 19.83 -51.22 -35.30
N ALA A 168 18.77 -51.57 -34.57
CA ALA A 168 17.99 -52.78 -34.81
C ALA A 168 17.33 -52.79 -36.20
N GLN A 169 16.85 -51.62 -36.65
CA GLN A 169 16.28 -51.47 -37.99
C GLN A 169 17.35 -51.66 -39.09
N ALA A 170 18.56 -51.14 -38.89
CA ALA A 170 19.68 -51.37 -39.80
C ALA A 170 20.06 -52.87 -39.85
N ASP A 171 20.15 -53.53 -38.69
CA ASP A 171 20.42 -54.96 -38.62
C ASP A 171 19.35 -55.78 -39.33
N GLN A 172 18.07 -55.45 -39.15
CA GLN A 172 16.97 -56.07 -39.88
C GLN A 172 17.15 -55.94 -41.40
N GLU A 173 17.48 -54.76 -41.90
CA GLU A 173 17.72 -54.55 -43.34
C GLU A 173 18.92 -55.39 -43.84
N THR A 174 19.97 -55.54 -43.02
CA THR A 174 21.09 -56.42 -43.36
C THR A 174 20.69 -57.89 -43.42
N HIS A 175 19.87 -58.36 -42.47
CA HIS A 175 19.35 -59.73 -42.46
C HIS A 175 18.42 -59.99 -43.63
N GLU A 176 17.56 -59.04 -44.02
CA GLU A 176 16.73 -59.16 -45.22
C GLU A 176 17.58 -59.31 -46.48
N LYS A 177 18.65 -58.52 -46.63
CA LYS A 177 19.63 -58.67 -47.72
C LYS A 177 20.33 -60.04 -47.72
N GLN A 178 20.68 -60.55 -46.53
CA GLN A 178 21.26 -61.89 -46.39
C GLN A 178 20.25 -62.98 -46.78
N ILE A 179 19.00 -62.89 -46.33
CA ILE A 179 17.92 -63.81 -46.70
C ILE A 179 17.72 -63.84 -48.22
N ASP A 180 17.74 -62.68 -48.88
CA ASP A 180 17.64 -62.61 -50.34
C ASP A 180 18.86 -63.27 -51.03
N SER A 181 20.05 -63.16 -50.44
CA SER A 181 21.24 -63.85 -50.94
C SER A 181 21.10 -65.38 -50.78
N PHE A 182 20.61 -65.86 -49.63
CA PHE A 182 20.36 -67.28 -49.39
C PHE A 182 19.27 -67.82 -50.31
N ARG A 183 18.22 -67.03 -50.57
CA ARG A 183 17.17 -67.37 -51.53
C ARG A 183 17.75 -67.67 -52.91
N LYS A 184 18.66 -66.82 -53.40
CA LYS A 184 19.38 -67.03 -54.67
C LYS A 184 20.27 -68.29 -54.64
N VAL A 185 20.93 -68.56 -53.52
CA VAL A 185 21.77 -69.77 -53.36
C VAL A 185 20.90 -71.02 -53.41
N ILE A 186 19.79 -71.04 -52.67
CA ILE A 186 18.83 -72.13 -52.64
C ILE A 186 18.24 -72.38 -54.03
N ASP A 187 17.85 -71.32 -54.74
CA ASP A 187 17.35 -71.45 -56.12
C ASP A 187 18.40 -72.10 -57.05
N LYS A 188 19.70 -71.76 -56.90
CA LYS A 188 20.78 -72.39 -57.67
C LYS A 188 20.95 -73.87 -57.34
N PHE A 189 21.00 -74.23 -56.05
CA PHE A 189 21.11 -75.64 -55.64
C PHE A 189 19.90 -76.46 -56.06
N TYR A 190 18.70 -75.88 -55.97
CA TYR A 190 17.48 -76.50 -56.44
C TYR A 190 17.48 -76.67 -57.96
N ALA A 191 17.99 -75.70 -58.73
CA ALA A 191 18.18 -75.84 -60.18
C ALA A 191 19.16 -76.96 -60.54
N ILE A 192 20.27 -77.10 -59.80
CA ILE A 192 21.22 -78.22 -59.96
C ILE A 192 20.51 -79.55 -59.69
N ARG A 193 19.77 -79.66 -58.59
CA ARG A 193 18.96 -80.84 -58.26
C ARG A 193 17.96 -81.19 -59.38
N GLN A 194 17.23 -80.19 -59.89
CA GLN A 194 16.27 -80.38 -61.00
C GLN A 194 16.95 -80.87 -62.27
N GLN A 195 18.17 -80.39 -62.59
CA GLN A 195 18.95 -80.87 -63.72
C GLN A 195 19.36 -82.34 -63.58
N THR A 196 19.65 -82.79 -62.35
CA THR A 196 19.99 -84.20 -62.05
C THR A 196 18.76 -85.12 -62.11
N LEU A 197 17.58 -84.66 -61.66
CA LEU A 197 16.34 -85.44 -61.62
C LEU A 197 15.41 -85.31 -62.86
N LYS A 198 15.62 -84.32 -63.75
CA LYS A 198 14.77 -84.00 -64.92
C LYS A 198 13.29 -83.74 -64.61
N VAL A 199 12.95 -83.27 -63.40
CA VAL A 199 11.57 -82.90 -63.02
C VAL A 199 11.53 -81.41 -62.70
N PHE A 200 10.58 -80.69 -63.31
CA PHE A 200 10.38 -79.25 -63.11
C PHE A 200 9.00 -79.00 -62.50
N GLU A 201 8.96 -78.75 -61.20
CA GLU A 201 7.79 -78.22 -60.50
C GLU A 201 8.15 -76.86 -59.88
N ASP A 202 7.27 -75.88 -60.07
CA ASP A 202 7.41 -74.55 -59.48
C ASP A 202 6.85 -74.59 -58.05
N THR A 203 7.75 -74.69 -57.07
CA THR A 203 7.45 -74.89 -55.65
C THR A 203 7.81 -73.66 -54.82
N SER A 204 7.12 -73.46 -53.69
CA SER A 204 7.40 -72.37 -52.76
C SER A 204 8.82 -72.47 -52.19
N TRP A 205 9.42 -71.34 -51.77
CA TRP A 205 10.81 -71.35 -51.26
C TRP A 205 11.00 -72.27 -50.05
N GLU A 206 10.01 -72.33 -49.14
CA GLU A 206 10.03 -73.23 -47.99
C GLU A 206 10.01 -74.71 -48.43
N ASP A 207 9.30 -75.03 -49.51
CA ASP A 207 9.27 -76.38 -50.05
C ASP A 207 10.57 -76.73 -50.77
N LYS A 208 11.18 -75.79 -51.52
CA LYS A 208 12.53 -75.96 -52.08
C LYS A 208 13.56 -76.27 -51.00
N CYS A 209 13.51 -75.56 -49.87
CA CYS A 209 14.36 -75.82 -48.71
C CYS A 209 14.12 -77.22 -48.11
N LYS A 210 12.85 -77.59 -47.88
CA LYS A 210 12.49 -78.93 -47.35
C LYS A 210 12.99 -80.04 -48.27
N HIS A 211 12.86 -79.88 -49.59
CA HIS A 211 13.36 -80.85 -50.55
C HIS A 211 14.88 -81.00 -50.44
N LEU A 212 15.64 -79.91 -50.47
CA LEU A 212 17.10 -79.93 -50.37
C LEU A 212 17.59 -80.53 -49.04
N LEU A 213 16.91 -80.23 -47.93
CA LEU A 213 17.23 -80.79 -46.61
C LEU A 213 16.91 -82.30 -46.51
N ASN A 214 15.95 -82.79 -47.28
CA ASN A 214 15.56 -84.20 -47.32
C ASN A 214 16.39 -85.02 -48.33
N ASP A 215 17.39 -84.43 -49.00
CA ASP A 215 18.31 -85.18 -49.85
C ASP A 215 19.22 -86.08 -49.03
N SER A 216 19.46 -87.31 -49.52
CA SER A 216 20.39 -88.22 -48.87
C SER A 216 21.81 -87.65 -48.93
N THR A 217 22.60 -87.89 -47.88
CA THR A 217 23.96 -87.37 -47.75
C THR A 217 24.85 -87.75 -48.94
N GLU A 218 24.59 -88.91 -49.57
CA GLU A 218 25.27 -89.39 -50.78
C GLU A 218 25.05 -88.50 -52.02
N MET A 219 23.95 -87.74 -52.08
CA MET A 219 23.66 -86.81 -53.18
C MET A 219 24.59 -85.59 -53.19
N TRP A 220 25.21 -85.25 -52.06
CA TRP A 220 25.95 -84.00 -51.86
C TRP A 220 27.37 -84.19 -51.30
N THR A 221 27.86 -85.43 -51.15
CA THR A 221 29.22 -85.69 -50.63
C THR A 221 30.32 -85.52 -51.68
N PHE A 222 31.25 -84.59 -51.41
CA PHE A 222 32.67 -84.76 -51.71
C PHE A 222 33.37 -85.01 -50.37
N CYS A 223 33.75 -86.27 -50.10
CA CYS A 223 34.36 -86.63 -48.81
C CYS A 223 35.73 -85.98 -48.64
N ASN A 224 35.95 -85.33 -47.51
CA ASN A 224 37.11 -85.58 -46.65
C ASN A 224 36.83 -85.08 -45.23
N GLN A 225 36.74 -86.04 -44.32
CA GLN A 225 36.84 -85.86 -42.88
C GLN A 225 38.27 -85.47 -42.53
N GLU A 226 38.45 -84.41 -41.75
CA GLU A 226 39.52 -84.33 -40.76
C GLU A 226 39.04 -83.46 -39.60
N GLU A 227 38.73 -84.13 -38.50
CA GLU A 227 38.32 -83.57 -37.22
C GLU A 227 39.49 -82.78 -36.61
N ALA A 228 39.45 -81.45 -36.74
CA ALA A 228 40.26 -80.54 -35.91
C ALA A 228 39.48 -79.34 -35.34
N SER A 229 38.21 -79.17 -35.73
CA SER A 229 37.41 -77.98 -35.39
C SER A 229 36.55 -78.12 -34.13
N THR A 230 36.17 -79.34 -33.75
CA THR A 230 35.25 -79.59 -32.63
C THR A 230 35.87 -79.27 -31.28
N SER A 231 37.18 -79.49 -31.10
CA SER A 231 37.87 -79.24 -29.83
C SER A 231 38.00 -77.74 -29.49
N LYS A 232 38.40 -76.89 -30.46
CA LYS A 232 38.46 -75.43 -30.25
C LYS A 232 37.10 -74.80 -30.00
N TYR A 233 36.06 -75.30 -30.67
CA TYR A 233 34.68 -74.85 -30.46
C TYR A 233 34.17 -75.21 -29.07
N VAL A 234 34.46 -76.43 -28.59
CA VAL A 234 34.11 -76.86 -27.24
C VAL A 234 34.84 -76.02 -26.17
N SER A 235 36.11 -75.67 -26.37
CA SER A 235 36.84 -74.78 -25.46
C SER A 235 36.30 -73.35 -25.46
N ALA A 236 35.95 -72.79 -26.62
CA ALA A 236 35.34 -71.47 -26.72
C ALA A 236 33.96 -71.41 -26.03
N LEU A 237 33.15 -72.45 -26.19
CA LEU A 237 31.86 -72.58 -25.49
C LEU A 237 32.03 -72.73 -23.98
N GLN A 238 33.08 -73.44 -23.52
CA GLN A 238 33.37 -73.54 -22.09
C GLN A 238 33.79 -72.19 -21.49
N GLU A 239 34.62 -71.41 -22.19
CA GLU A 239 34.96 -70.05 -21.77
C GLU A 239 33.75 -69.13 -21.75
N GLU A 240 32.89 -69.20 -22.77
CA GLU A 240 31.66 -68.42 -22.85
C GLU A 240 30.69 -68.76 -21.71
N VAL A 241 30.50 -70.05 -21.39
CA VAL A 241 29.72 -70.51 -20.24
C VAL A 241 30.29 -69.98 -18.92
N GLU A 242 31.60 -69.93 -18.77
CA GLU A 242 32.24 -69.41 -17.56
C GLU A 242 32.08 -67.88 -17.44
N THR A 243 32.10 -67.15 -18.55
CA THR A 243 31.79 -65.71 -18.56
C THR A 243 30.32 -65.43 -18.26
N LEU A 244 29.40 -66.24 -18.81
CA LEU A 244 27.98 -66.16 -18.52
C LEU A 244 27.70 -66.47 -17.05
N ARG A 245 28.38 -67.48 -16.47
CA ARG A 245 28.27 -67.80 -15.04
C ARG A 245 28.72 -66.63 -14.16
N LYS A 246 29.86 -65.99 -14.48
CA LYS A 246 30.31 -64.77 -13.77
C LYS A 246 29.33 -63.60 -13.92
N SER A 247 28.70 -63.46 -15.09
CA SER A 247 27.68 -62.43 -15.33
C SER A 247 26.39 -62.70 -14.53
N LEU A 248 26.00 -63.97 -14.41
CA LEU A 248 24.86 -64.41 -13.62
C LEU A 248 25.10 -64.18 -12.12
N ASP A 249 26.30 -64.47 -11.62
CA ASP A 249 26.69 -64.18 -10.23
C ASP A 249 26.70 -62.68 -9.93
N ASN A 250 27.00 -61.83 -10.92
CA ASN A 250 26.91 -60.38 -10.78
C ASN A 250 25.45 -59.91 -10.76
N LEU A 251 24.61 -60.45 -11.64
CA LEU A 251 23.17 -60.18 -11.65
C LEU A 251 22.50 -60.63 -10.34
N HIS A 252 22.88 -61.79 -9.81
CA HIS A 252 22.38 -62.30 -8.54
C HIS A 252 22.77 -61.39 -7.36
N ARG A 253 24.01 -60.89 -7.33
CA ARG A 253 24.44 -59.89 -6.34
C ARG A 253 23.68 -58.57 -6.46
N LYS A 254 23.46 -58.06 -7.67
CA LYS A 254 22.64 -56.86 -7.90
C LYS A 254 21.19 -57.07 -7.46
N LEU A 255 20.62 -58.23 -7.74
CA LEU A 255 19.27 -58.59 -7.30
C LEU A 255 19.18 -58.63 -5.78
N GLN A 256 20.18 -59.19 -5.09
CA GLN A 256 20.20 -59.23 -3.64
C GLN A 256 20.27 -57.83 -3.00
N VAL A 257 21.11 -56.94 -3.54
CA VAL A 257 21.14 -55.54 -3.10
C VAL A 257 19.80 -54.84 -3.39
N GLY A 258 19.17 -55.14 -4.53
CA GLY A 258 17.83 -54.66 -4.87
C GLY A 258 16.78 -55.07 -3.84
N LEU A 259 16.79 -56.33 -3.41
CA LEU A 259 15.89 -56.86 -2.37
C LEU A 259 16.14 -56.21 -1.00
N GLU A 260 17.40 -55.93 -0.65
CA GLU A 260 17.74 -55.21 0.59
C GLU A 260 17.19 -53.78 0.57
N ILE A 261 17.33 -53.07 -0.55
CA ILE A 261 16.76 -51.73 -0.76
C ILE A 261 15.23 -51.80 -0.67
N GLU A 262 14.59 -52.76 -1.34
CA GLU A 262 13.14 -52.96 -1.29
C GLU A 262 12.67 -53.21 0.15
N SER A 263 13.38 -54.05 0.91
CA SER A 263 13.06 -54.33 2.31
C SER A 263 13.17 -53.08 3.20
N HIS A 264 14.13 -52.20 2.92
CA HIS A 264 14.30 -50.94 3.63
C HIS A 264 13.17 -49.96 3.28
N LEU A 265 12.85 -49.83 1.99
CA LEU A 265 11.77 -48.97 1.52
C LEU A 265 10.40 -49.41 2.08
N LYS A 266 10.09 -50.71 2.05
CA LYS A 266 8.88 -51.27 2.66
C LYS A 266 8.76 -50.92 4.14
N ARG A 267 9.84 -51.04 4.92
CA ARG A 267 9.86 -50.66 6.33
C ARG A 267 9.60 -49.17 6.54
N LYS A 268 10.23 -48.31 5.72
CA LYS A 268 10.04 -46.85 5.79
C LYS A 268 8.62 -46.44 5.43
N VAL A 269 8.04 -47.03 4.38
CA VAL A 269 6.65 -46.79 3.98
C VAL A 269 5.70 -47.20 5.10
N PHE A 270 5.89 -48.40 5.68
CA PHE A 270 5.07 -48.86 6.80
C PHE A 270 5.13 -47.93 8.02
N ALA A 271 6.31 -47.39 8.34
CA ALA A 271 6.47 -46.42 9.43
C ALA A 271 5.71 -45.11 9.15
N LEU A 272 5.81 -44.58 7.92
CA LEU A 272 5.11 -43.37 7.51
C LEU A 272 3.58 -43.56 7.47
N GLU A 273 3.10 -44.72 7.01
CA GLU A 273 1.67 -45.06 7.05
C GLU A 273 1.15 -45.07 8.48
N LYS A 274 1.89 -45.66 9.42
CA LYS A 274 1.53 -45.65 10.84
C LYS A 274 1.47 -44.23 11.42
N GLU A 275 2.44 -43.38 11.10
CA GLU A 275 2.45 -41.98 11.53
C GLU A 275 1.25 -41.20 10.96
N LYS A 276 0.95 -41.41 9.67
CA LYS A 276 -0.21 -40.82 9.00
C LYS A 276 -1.52 -41.20 9.70
N VAL A 277 -1.70 -42.47 10.05
CA VAL A 277 -2.91 -42.94 10.77
C VAL A 277 -3.06 -42.22 12.11
N VAL A 278 -1.98 -42.12 12.89
CA VAL A 278 -1.99 -41.42 14.20
C VAL A 278 -2.32 -39.93 14.05
N LEU A 279 -1.80 -39.28 13.01
CA LEU A 279 -2.11 -37.87 12.73
C LEU A 279 -3.57 -37.67 12.32
N LEU A 280 -4.12 -38.54 11.46
CA LEU A 280 -5.52 -38.49 11.06
C LEU A 280 -6.46 -38.66 12.25
N GLU A 281 -6.20 -39.65 13.11
CA GLU A 281 -6.98 -39.88 14.33
C GLU A 281 -6.95 -38.65 15.25
N ARG A 282 -5.80 -37.97 15.38
CA ARG A 282 -5.71 -36.72 16.16
C ARG A 282 -6.54 -35.59 15.55
N ILE A 283 -6.54 -35.47 14.23
CA ILE A 283 -7.33 -34.44 13.52
C ILE A 283 -8.82 -34.72 13.70
N GLU A 284 -9.27 -35.96 13.49
CA GLU A 284 -10.66 -36.36 13.70
C GLU A 284 -11.11 -36.07 15.14
N ASN A 285 -10.30 -36.42 16.14
CA ASN A 285 -10.60 -36.12 17.54
C ASN A 285 -10.75 -34.62 17.81
N ARG A 286 -9.90 -33.78 17.18
CA ARG A 286 -9.99 -32.31 17.31
C ARG A 286 -11.22 -31.75 16.60
N ILE A 287 -11.56 -32.27 15.42
CA ILE A 287 -12.77 -31.87 14.68
C ILE A 287 -14.01 -32.24 15.48
N SER A 288 -14.09 -33.47 16.01
CA SER A 288 -15.19 -33.91 16.86
C SER A 288 -15.35 -33.02 18.09
N ALA A 289 -14.26 -32.70 18.80
CA ALA A 289 -14.31 -31.79 19.95
C ALA A 289 -14.80 -30.38 19.57
N LEU A 290 -14.42 -29.86 18.40
CA LEU A 290 -14.88 -28.57 17.90
C LEU A 290 -16.37 -28.61 17.54
N LEU A 291 -16.83 -29.69 16.91
CA LEU A 291 -18.25 -29.89 16.58
C LEU A 291 -19.10 -29.97 17.85
N ASP A 292 -18.64 -30.68 18.87
CA ASP A 292 -19.31 -30.76 20.17
C ASP A 292 -19.39 -29.38 20.85
N TYR A 293 -18.28 -28.63 20.82
CA TYR A 293 -18.25 -27.27 21.36
C TYR A 293 -19.23 -26.34 20.63
N HIS A 294 -19.24 -26.38 19.29
CA HIS A 294 -20.15 -25.59 18.48
C HIS A 294 -21.62 -26.00 18.71
N SER A 295 -21.90 -27.30 18.80
CA SER A 295 -23.22 -27.83 19.11
C SER A 295 -23.72 -27.30 20.46
N LYS A 296 -22.87 -27.36 21.50
CA LYS A 296 -23.20 -26.83 22.83
C LYS A 296 -23.47 -25.33 22.80
N HIS A 297 -22.65 -24.56 22.09
CA HIS A 297 -22.84 -23.11 21.97
C HIS A 297 -24.13 -22.77 21.20
N ARG A 298 -24.43 -23.50 20.11
CA ARG A 298 -25.66 -23.34 19.35
C ARG A 298 -26.89 -23.58 20.23
N THR A 299 -26.89 -24.65 21.02
CA THR A 299 -27.99 -24.95 21.96
C THR A 299 -28.14 -23.85 23.00
N ASN A 300 -27.04 -23.34 23.56
CA ASN A 300 -27.09 -22.24 24.54
C ASN A 300 -27.69 -20.97 23.93
N VAL A 301 -27.29 -20.60 22.70
CA VAL A 301 -27.85 -19.44 22.00
C VAL A 301 -29.34 -19.63 21.73
N MET A 302 -29.75 -20.83 21.32
CA MET A 302 -31.17 -21.14 21.10
C MET A 302 -31.98 -20.97 22.38
N ASN A 303 -31.50 -21.51 23.50
CA ASN A 303 -32.18 -21.40 24.78
C ASN A 303 -32.34 -19.93 25.22
N LEU A 304 -31.30 -19.09 25.05
CA LEU A 304 -31.38 -17.66 25.36
C LEU A 304 -32.41 -16.93 24.48
N LEU A 305 -32.51 -17.29 23.20
CA LEU A 305 -33.51 -16.73 22.30
C LEU A 305 -34.92 -17.17 22.69
N ASP A 306 -35.13 -18.44 23.03
CA ASP A 306 -36.42 -18.96 23.48
C ASP A 306 -36.86 -18.34 24.82
N GLU A 307 -35.92 -18.14 25.75
CA GLU A 307 -36.16 -17.39 27.00
C GLU A 307 -36.56 -15.94 26.73
N GLY A 308 -35.84 -15.26 25.83
CA GLY A 308 -36.16 -13.89 25.42
C GLY A 308 -37.52 -13.78 24.74
N TYR A 309 -37.84 -14.74 23.87
CA TYR A 309 -39.15 -14.84 23.22
C TYR A 309 -40.27 -15.03 24.25
N SER A 310 -40.09 -15.96 25.19
CA SER A 310 -41.05 -16.24 26.27
C SER A 310 -41.29 -15.01 27.16
N LEU A 311 -40.24 -14.24 27.44
CA LEU A 311 -40.34 -12.99 28.21
C LEU A 311 -41.15 -11.92 27.46
N ILE A 312 -40.89 -11.76 26.16
CA ILE A 312 -41.63 -10.82 25.32
C ILE A 312 -43.10 -11.24 25.24
N GLU A 313 -43.38 -12.52 25.02
CA GLU A 313 -44.73 -13.06 24.98
C GLU A 313 -45.49 -12.82 26.30
N SER A 314 -44.85 -13.09 27.44
CA SER A 314 -45.41 -12.79 28.76
C SER A 314 -45.72 -11.30 28.94
N ASN A 315 -44.82 -10.41 28.52
CA ASN A 315 -45.04 -8.97 28.60
C ASN A 315 -46.19 -8.51 27.68
N ILE A 316 -46.32 -9.10 26.49
CA ILE A 316 -47.43 -8.83 25.58
C ILE A 316 -48.75 -9.23 26.25
N ILE A 317 -48.83 -10.43 26.83
CA ILE A 317 -50.01 -10.89 27.56
C ILE A 317 -50.34 -9.94 28.72
N GLU A 318 -49.34 -9.51 29.50
CA GLU A 318 -49.55 -8.56 30.60
C GLU A 318 -50.06 -7.19 30.10
N VAL A 319 -49.51 -6.69 28.99
CA VAL A 319 -49.96 -5.43 28.35
C VAL A 319 -51.38 -5.57 27.81
N GLU A 320 -51.70 -6.69 27.15
CA GLU A 320 -53.06 -6.98 26.69
C GLU A 320 -54.04 -7.06 27.86
N GLU A 321 -53.67 -7.67 28.98
CA GLU A 321 -54.52 -7.74 30.16
C GLU A 321 -54.72 -6.36 30.79
N LYS A 322 -53.66 -5.53 30.89
CA LYS A 322 -53.78 -4.13 31.32
C LYS A 322 -54.65 -3.31 30.36
N LEU A 323 -54.55 -3.53 29.05
CA LEU A 323 -55.44 -2.92 28.05
C LEU A 323 -56.89 -3.34 28.26
N ARG A 324 -57.16 -4.63 28.49
CA ARG A 324 -58.52 -5.11 28.82
C ARG A 324 -59.03 -4.50 30.13
N GLN A 325 -58.19 -4.37 31.14
CA GLN A 325 -58.54 -3.70 32.40
C GLN A 325 -58.84 -2.21 32.19
N LEU A 326 -58.08 -1.52 31.33
CA LEU A 326 -58.35 -0.14 30.92
C LEU A 326 -59.66 -0.02 30.12
N GLU A 327 -59.98 -0.98 29.26
CA GLU A 327 -61.27 -1.01 28.57
C GLU A 327 -62.44 -1.27 29.53
N LEU A 328 -62.27 -2.15 30.53
CA LEU A 328 -63.27 -2.41 31.57
C LEU A 328 -63.46 -1.20 32.48
N SER A 329 -62.38 -0.52 32.86
CA SER A 329 -62.35 0.76 33.57
C SER A 329 -63.02 1.89 32.74
N GLY A 330 -62.69 1.96 31.46
CA GLY A 330 -63.28 2.88 30.49
C GLY A 330 -64.77 2.63 30.30
N LYS A 331 -65.21 1.37 30.25
CA LYS A 331 -66.63 0.97 30.19
C LYS A 331 -67.38 1.24 31.51
N GLN A 332 -66.72 1.17 32.67
CA GLN A 332 -67.30 1.60 33.95
C GLN A 332 -67.41 3.14 34.04
N SER A 333 -66.45 3.87 33.44
CA SER A 333 -66.49 5.33 33.27
C SER A 333 -67.55 5.77 32.25
N LEU A 334 -67.77 5.01 31.17
CA LEU A 334 -68.81 5.25 30.16
C LEU A 334 -70.23 4.85 30.62
N ARG A 335 -70.37 4.06 31.70
CA ARG A 335 -71.70 3.75 32.28
C ARG A 335 -72.31 4.91 33.06
N SER A 336 -71.57 5.98 33.32
CA SER A 336 -72.09 7.22 33.92
C SER A 336 -72.39 8.32 32.91
N SER A 337 -72.07 8.13 31.62
CA SER A 337 -72.27 9.14 30.60
C SER A 337 -72.39 8.49 29.23
N GLN A 338 -73.63 8.18 28.80
CA GLN A 338 -74.14 8.37 27.43
C GLN A 338 -75.49 7.65 27.25
N ALA A 339 -76.58 8.42 27.39
CA ALA A 339 -77.76 8.25 26.55
C ALA A 339 -77.56 9.13 25.30
N GLU A 340 -78.18 8.72 24.19
CA GLU A 340 -78.34 9.47 22.92
C GLU A 340 -77.05 9.60 22.06
N ASP A 341 -77.05 9.41 20.73
CA ASP A 341 -78.11 9.15 19.77
C ASP A 341 -77.53 8.59 18.44
N LEU A 342 -78.45 8.14 17.59
CA LEU A 342 -78.39 7.47 16.29
C LEU A 342 -77.35 7.93 15.23
N VAL A 343 -76.65 7.01 14.53
CA VAL A 343 -76.92 6.32 13.23
C VAL A 343 -76.77 7.18 11.94
N LEU A 344 -76.16 6.56 10.90
CA LEU A 344 -76.19 6.80 9.43
C LEU A 344 -74.94 7.55 8.87
N HIS A 345 -74.30 7.22 7.74
CA HIS A 345 -74.55 6.26 6.65
C HIS A 345 -73.24 6.04 5.85
N GLU A 346 -73.16 4.93 5.14
CA GLU A 346 -72.25 4.63 4.01
C GLU A 346 -72.27 5.71 2.91
N SER A 347 -71.13 5.94 2.22
CA SER A 347 -71.05 5.77 0.76
C SER A 347 -69.64 6.02 0.20
N ASP A 348 -69.10 4.98 -0.43
CA ASP A 348 -68.42 4.93 -1.73
C ASP A 348 -67.34 5.95 -2.14
N CYS A 349 -66.18 5.36 -2.42
CA CYS A 349 -65.04 5.91 -3.16
C CYS A 349 -65.37 6.20 -4.64
N ARG A 350 -64.81 7.28 -5.20
CA ARG A 350 -64.22 7.27 -6.56
C ARG A 350 -63.34 8.49 -6.87
N ASP A 351 -62.06 8.18 -7.07
CA ASP A 351 -61.07 8.63 -8.06
C ASP A 351 -61.44 9.77 -9.05
N VAL A 352 -60.62 10.85 -9.10
CA VAL A 352 -60.30 11.63 -10.32
C VAL A 352 -58.90 12.26 -10.22
N HIS A 353 -58.20 12.19 -11.35
CA HIS A 353 -56.81 12.46 -11.67
C HIS A 353 -56.19 13.83 -11.39
N VAL A 354 -54.86 13.77 -11.29
CA VAL A 354 -53.87 14.84 -11.36
C VAL A 354 -53.82 15.46 -12.76
N ASN A 355 -53.89 16.80 -12.85
CA ASN A 355 -52.97 17.55 -13.71
C ASN A 355 -52.88 19.05 -13.34
N ASN A 356 -51.65 19.55 -13.49
CA ASN A 356 -51.10 20.88 -13.24
C ASN A 356 -51.92 22.08 -13.76
N ASP A 357 -52.00 23.17 -12.98
CA ASP A 357 -51.28 24.42 -13.30
C ASP A 357 -51.41 25.53 -12.23
N VAL A 358 -50.24 26.05 -11.85
CA VAL A 358 -49.83 27.44 -11.56
C VAL A 358 -50.75 28.40 -10.74
N SER A 359 -50.24 28.71 -9.54
CA SER A 359 -50.11 30.04 -8.89
C SER A 359 -51.26 31.05 -8.99
N TRP A 360 -51.81 31.47 -7.84
CA TRP A 360 -52.02 32.90 -7.55
C TRP A 360 -51.81 33.23 -6.07
N ALA A 361 -51.09 34.32 -5.86
CA ALA A 361 -50.76 34.92 -4.58
C ALA A 361 -51.97 35.63 -3.94
N SER A 362 -51.86 35.76 -2.62
CA SER A 362 -52.37 36.86 -1.78
C SER A 362 -53.87 37.09 -1.70
N THR A 363 -54.40 37.05 -0.47
CA THR A 363 -55.13 38.20 0.05
C THR A 363 -55.17 38.19 1.58
N ALA A 364 -54.66 39.27 2.15
CA ALA A 364 -54.79 39.62 3.54
C ALA A 364 -56.09 40.43 3.75
N GLN A 365 -56.63 40.31 4.98
CA GLN A 365 -57.54 41.20 5.70
C GLN A 365 -58.99 41.39 5.21
N ARG A 366 -59.93 41.10 6.12
CA ARG A 366 -60.73 42.14 6.82
C ARG A 366 -61.44 41.57 8.06
N ASP A 367 -61.45 42.39 9.11
CA ASP A 367 -62.18 42.32 10.39
C ASP A 367 -63.72 42.23 10.18
N ASP A 368 -64.63 41.81 11.08
CA ASP A 368 -64.76 41.94 12.54
C ASP A 368 -65.97 41.03 13.01
N PRO A 369 -66.61 41.15 14.20
CA PRO A 369 -66.56 40.19 15.32
C PRO A 369 -67.92 39.58 15.74
N GLY A 370 -67.94 38.53 16.57
CA GLY A 370 -69.19 38.06 17.18
C GLY A 370 -69.04 36.82 18.05
N ALA A 371 -69.32 36.99 19.34
CA ALA A 371 -69.18 36.00 20.40
C ALA A 371 -69.97 34.69 20.19
N THR A 372 -69.40 33.56 20.61
CA THR A 372 -69.92 32.77 21.74
C THR A 372 -69.00 31.60 22.07
N THR A 373 -68.68 31.51 23.36
CA THR A 373 -68.01 30.39 24.01
C THR A 373 -68.85 29.12 23.87
N ALA A 374 -68.39 28.17 23.05
CA ALA A 374 -68.85 26.79 23.12
C ALA A 374 -67.67 25.87 22.80
N ILE A 375 -67.36 25.02 23.77
CA ILE A 375 -66.32 24.01 23.75
C ILE A 375 -66.60 23.07 22.58
N SER A 376 -65.87 23.25 21.47
CA SER A 376 -65.84 22.28 20.38
C SER A 376 -64.77 21.26 20.70
N VAL A 377 -65.23 20.06 21.05
CA VAL A 377 -64.46 18.82 20.98
C VAL A 377 -63.83 18.76 19.58
N LYS A 378 -62.52 18.98 19.48
CA LYS A 378 -61.76 18.76 18.25
C LYS A 378 -61.53 17.26 18.11
N THR A 379 -62.34 16.61 17.28
CA THR A 379 -61.91 15.44 16.53
C THR A 379 -60.62 15.81 15.78
N GLY A 380 -59.56 15.06 16.05
CA GLY A 380 -58.20 15.41 15.65
C GLY A 380 -58.04 15.55 14.13
N ASP A 381 -57.44 16.66 13.72
CA ASP A 381 -56.92 16.90 12.38
C ASP A 381 -55.87 15.83 12.04
N VAL A 382 -56.24 14.79 11.30
CA VAL A 382 -55.31 13.75 10.82
C VAL A 382 -54.40 14.29 9.69
N SER A 383 -54.76 15.43 9.10
CA SER A 383 -54.01 16.13 8.04
C SER A 383 -52.71 16.78 8.54
N GLU A 384 -52.73 17.32 9.76
CA GLU A 384 -51.60 18.04 10.35
C GLU A 384 -50.39 17.13 10.70
N PRO A 385 -50.57 15.94 11.32
CA PRO A 385 -49.44 15.03 11.58
C PRO A 385 -48.86 14.40 10.31
N LEU A 386 -49.64 14.22 9.24
CA LEU A 386 -49.12 13.73 7.96
C LEU A 386 -48.27 14.78 7.23
N ALA A 387 -48.73 16.04 7.23
CA ALA A 387 -47.96 17.16 6.68
C ALA A 387 -46.65 17.36 7.45
N GLN A 388 -46.70 17.23 8.77
CA GLN A 388 -45.51 17.28 9.63
C GLN A 388 -44.55 16.12 9.34
N ALA A 389 -45.05 14.88 9.20
CA ALA A 389 -44.22 13.73 8.87
C ALA A 389 -43.56 13.83 7.48
N LEU A 390 -44.25 14.43 6.50
CA LEU A 390 -43.67 14.71 5.18
C LEU A 390 -42.60 15.80 5.24
N GLN A 391 -42.84 16.87 6.00
CA GLN A 391 -41.86 17.93 6.21
C GLN A 391 -40.60 17.40 6.93
N GLU A 392 -40.78 16.53 7.92
CA GLU A 392 -39.69 15.84 8.61
C GLU A 392 -38.92 14.91 7.66
N LYS A 393 -39.59 14.14 6.80
CA LYS A 393 -38.90 13.32 5.78
C LYS A 393 -38.11 14.15 4.78
N VAL A 394 -38.64 15.29 4.32
CA VAL A 394 -37.92 16.19 3.41
C VAL A 394 -36.72 16.81 4.11
N ALA A 395 -36.84 17.21 5.38
CA ALA A 395 -35.73 17.70 6.18
C ALA A 395 -34.64 16.62 6.36
N VAL A 396 -35.03 15.37 6.65
CA VAL A 396 -34.09 14.24 6.76
C VAL A 396 -33.39 13.95 5.43
N LEU A 397 -34.10 13.99 4.30
CA LEU A 397 -33.50 13.77 2.97
C LEU A 397 -32.53 14.90 2.58
N LEU A 398 -32.84 16.15 2.93
CA LEU A 398 -31.92 17.28 2.72
C LEU A 398 -30.65 17.15 3.55
N LEU A 399 -30.77 16.74 4.82
CA LEU A 399 -29.62 16.46 5.67
C LEU A 399 -28.78 15.30 5.14
N LEU A 400 -29.43 14.22 4.65
CA LEU A 400 -28.75 13.09 4.02
C LEU A 400 -27.98 13.53 2.77
N SER A 401 -28.60 14.35 1.91
CA SER A 401 -27.95 14.89 0.71
C SER A 401 -26.75 15.78 1.03
N GLN A 402 -26.83 16.59 2.10
CA GLN A 402 -25.70 17.41 2.56
C GLN A 402 -24.56 16.55 3.14
N GLU A 403 -24.89 15.48 3.85
CA GLU A 403 -23.89 14.55 4.39
C GLU A 403 -23.20 13.78 3.26
N GLU A 404 -23.95 13.37 2.22
CA GLU A 404 -23.37 12.73 1.03
C GLU A 404 -22.40 13.67 0.28
N GLU A 405 -22.75 14.95 0.12
CA GLU A 405 -21.88 15.94 -0.49
C GLU A 405 -20.62 16.19 0.36
N ARG A 406 -20.77 16.29 1.69
CA ARG A 406 -19.64 16.40 2.63
C ARG A 406 -18.71 15.19 2.52
N HIS A 407 -19.24 13.97 2.51
CA HIS A 407 -18.45 12.75 2.35
C HIS A 407 -17.74 12.68 1.00
N LEU A 408 -18.36 13.15 -0.08
CA LEU A 408 -17.73 13.20 -1.39
C LEU A 408 -16.56 14.20 -1.41
N LEU A 409 -16.75 15.39 -0.84
CA LEU A 409 -15.70 16.40 -0.70
C LEU A 409 -14.54 15.91 0.19
N GLU A 410 -14.86 15.24 1.30
CA GLU A 410 -13.86 14.66 2.21
C GLU A 410 -13.05 13.56 1.52
N ARG A 411 -13.69 12.69 0.73
CA ARG A 411 -12.99 11.69 -0.09
C ARG A 411 -12.04 12.34 -1.09
N ASN A 412 -12.49 13.37 -1.80
CA ASN A 412 -11.66 14.09 -2.78
C ASN A 412 -10.48 14.80 -2.11
N LEU A 413 -10.69 15.43 -0.96
CA LEU A 413 -9.64 16.06 -0.16
C LEU A 413 -8.62 15.02 0.32
N ASN A 414 -9.08 13.86 0.81
CA ASN A 414 -8.21 12.77 1.23
C ASN A 414 -7.37 12.22 0.08
N ILE A 415 -7.94 12.06 -1.12
CA ILE A 415 -7.17 11.66 -2.32
C ILE A 415 -6.11 12.70 -2.67
N ALA A 416 -6.43 13.99 -2.60
CA ALA A 416 -5.48 15.07 -2.88
C ALA A 416 -4.35 15.12 -1.84
N LEU A 417 -4.68 14.97 -0.56
CA LEU A 417 -3.68 14.88 0.53
C LEU A 417 -2.79 13.66 0.38
N GLN A 418 -3.35 12.49 0.06
CA GLN A 418 -2.59 11.26 -0.16
C GLN A 418 -1.57 11.43 -1.30
N LYS A 419 -1.99 12.01 -2.43
CA LYS A 419 -1.07 12.34 -3.54
C LYS A 419 0.06 13.28 -3.11
N LYS A 420 -0.24 14.27 -2.26
CA LYS A 420 0.78 15.20 -1.74
C LYS A 420 1.74 14.51 -0.77
N ILE A 421 1.27 13.59 0.05
CA ILE A 421 2.13 12.79 0.93
C ILE A 421 3.07 11.92 0.10
N GLU A 422 2.57 11.23 -0.92
CA GLU A 422 3.40 10.40 -1.82
C GLU A 422 4.43 11.23 -2.60
N GLU A 423 4.07 12.43 -3.04
CA GLU A 423 4.98 13.38 -3.68
C GLU A 423 6.10 13.83 -2.73
N LEU A 424 5.75 14.19 -1.49
CA LEU A 424 6.73 14.58 -0.47
C LEU A 424 7.65 13.42 -0.08
N GLN A 425 7.13 12.19 0.00
CA GLN A 425 7.93 11.00 0.26
C GLN A 425 8.93 10.73 -0.87
N ARG A 426 8.50 10.85 -2.14
CA ARG A 426 9.39 10.74 -3.31
C ARG A 426 10.48 11.82 -3.29
N ASN A 427 10.11 13.06 -3.03
CA ASN A 427 11.07 14.17 -2.96
C ASN A 427 12.08 13.98 -1.82
N LEU A 428 11.63 13.51 -0.65
CA LEU A 428 12.52 13.21 0.47
C LEU A 428 13.52 12.11 0.11
N LEU A 429 13.04 11.00 -0.50
CA LEU A 429 13.91 9.91 -0.95
C LEU A 429 14.96 10.41 -1.96
N GLN A 430 14.54 11.21 -2.94
CA GLN A 430 15.45 11.81 -3.92
C GLN A 430 16.51 12.70 -3.26
N VAL A 431 16.10 13.64 -2.40
CA VAL A 431 17.03 14.55 -1.69
C VAL A 431 17.98 13.77 -0.80
N THR A 432 17.52 12.71 -0.13
CA THR A 432 18.41 11.85 0.66
C THR A 432 19.41 11.11 -0.21
N HIS A 433 18.99 10.57 -1.35
CA HIS A 433 19.88 9.89 -2.30
C HIS A 433 20.94 10.85 -2.87
N GLU A 434 20.52 12.05 -3.27
CA GLU A 434 21.42 13.10 -3.75
C GLU A 434 22.42 13.54 -2.67
N LYS A 435 21.97 13.70 -1.41
CA LYS A 435 22.86 14.03 -0.28
C LYS A 435 23.84 12.90 0.03
N VAL A 436 23.40 11.65 0.01
CA VAL A 436 24.29 10.49 0.20
C VAL A 436 25.32 10.42 -0.92
N ARG A 437 24.91 10.64 -2.18
CA ARG A 437 25.81 10.70 -3.33
C ARG A 437 26.86 11.79 -3.18
N ALA A 438 26.44 13.01 -2.81
CA ALA A 438 27.37 14.13 -2.58
C ALA A 438 28.36 13.83 -1.44
N LEU A 439 27.91 13.16 -0.38
CA LEU A 439 28.79 12.72 0.72
C LEU A 439 29.77 11.63 0.28
N MET A 440 29.35 10.68 -0.58
CA MET A 440 30.24 9.67 -1.15
C MET A 440 31.29 10.31 -2.07
N GLU A 441 30.89 11.24 -2.93
CA GLU A 441 31.81 12.00 -3.79
C GLU A 441 32.81 12.82 -2.97
N LEU A 442 32.35 13.49 -1.91
CA LEU A 442 33.22 14.22 -0.98
C LEU A 442 34.21 13.29 -0.27
N ALA A 443 33.76 12.11 0.17
CA ALA A 443 34.62 11.12 0.81
C ALA A 443 35.69 10.60 -0.17
N GLN A 444 35.31 10.35 -1.43
CA GLN A 444 36.23 9.93 -2.48
C GLN A 444 37.25 11.04 -2.80
N LEU A 445 36.80 12.30 -2.95
CA LEU A 445 37.69 13.44 -3.17
C LEU A 445 38.69 13.62 -2.02
N LYS A 446 38.24 13.41 -0.77
CA LYS A 446 39.11 13.48 0.41
C LYS A 446 40.17 12.36 0.39
N GLN A 447 39.80 11.16 -0.05
CA GLN A 447 40.72 10.04 -0.21
C GLN A 447 41.75 10.34 -1.31
N GLU A 448 41.32 10.84 -2.47
CA GLU A 448 42.20 11.24 -3.56
C GLU A 448 43.15 12.37 -3.15
N PHE A 449 42.66 13.38 -2.41
CA PHE A 449 43.49 14.44 -1.86
C PHE A 449 44.53 13.90 -0.86
N GLN A 450 44.17 12.92 -0.05
CA GLN A 450 45.09 12.31 0.91
C GLN A 450 46.18 11.48 0.21
N VAL A 451 45.83 10.73 -0.83
CA VAL A 451 46.79 10.01 -1.68
C VAL A 451 47.71 10.98 -2.42
N LEU A 452 47.17 12.06 -3.01
CA LEU A 452 47.99 13.09 -3.65
C LEU A 452 48.93 13.78 -2.64
N ARG A 453 48.47 14.01 -1.40
CA ARG A 453 49.31 14.55 -0.33
C ARG A 453 50.42 13.59 0.09
N GLU A 454 50.13 12.29 0.17
CA GLU A 454 51.13 11.25 0.44
C GLU A 454 52.17 11.17 -0.69
N ASN A 455 51.72 11.18 -1.95
CA ASN A 455 52.59 11.20 -3.13
C ASN A 455 53.49 12.45 -3.16
N VAL A 456 52.96 13.64 -2.90
CA VAL A 456 53.76 14.88 -2.82
C VAL A 456 54.76 14.85 -1.66
N ASN A 457 54.43 14.19 -0.54
CA ASN A 457 55.36 14.00 0.57
C ASN A 457 56.43 12.94 0.27
N GLN A 458 56.13 11.96 -0.59
CA GLN A 458 57.05 10.95 -1.07
C GLN A 458 57.99 11.50 -2.15
N ASP A 459 57.48 12.29 -3.08
CA ASP A 459 58.26 13.08 -4.04
C ASP A 459 59.20 14.08 -3.34
N LYS A 460 58.80 14.63 -2.18
CA LYS A 460 59.69 15.46 -1.35
C LYS A 460 60.78 14.65 -0.63
N ARG A 461 60.58 13.36 -0.36
CA ARG A 461 61.63 12.49 0.19
C ARG A 461 62.58 11.98 -0.90
N GLU A 462 62.09 11.71 -2.10
CA GLU A 462 62.90 11.28 -3.24
C GLU A 462 63.61 12.46 -3.93
N GLY A 463 63.02 13.66 -3.91
CA GLY A 463 63.62 14.90 -4.40
C GLY A 463 64.65 15.55 -3.46
N GLN A 464 64.90 15.00 -2.26
CA GLN A 464 65.82 15.55 -1.26
C GLN A 464 67.11 14.71 -1.10
N ALA A 465 67.55 14.03 -2.17
CA ALA A 465 68.86 13.39 -2.26
C ALA A 465 69.73 13.91 -3.43
N CYS A 466 69.30 14.95 -4.16
CA CYS A 466 70.14 15.64 -5.12
C CYS A 466 69.91 17.16 -5.14
N ALA A 467 71.02 17.90 -5.07
CA ALA A 467 71.18 19.35 -5.14
C ALA A 467 70.97 20.14 -3.83
N ALA A 468 72.12 20.47 -3.24
CA ALA A 468 72.30 21.49 -2.23
C ALA A 468 72.10 22.91 -2.77
N SER A 469 71.90 23.83 -1.81
CA SER A 469 72.12 25.29 -1.86
C SER A 469 70.89 26.19 -2.10
N GLY A 470 70.62 27.05 -1.12
CA GLY A 470 70.11 28.39 -1.36
C GLY A 470 68.75 28.77 -0.76
N GLY A 471 68.75 29.22 0.51
CA GLY A 471 68.12 30.49 0.92
C GLY A 471 66.59 30.66 0.92
N GLN A 472 66.07 30.82 2.15
CA GLN A 472 65.29 32.00 2.60
C GLN A 472 63.74 31.97 2.56
N ARG A 473 63.18 31.46 3.65
CA ARG A 473 62.21 32.11 4.58
C ARG A 473 61.08 33.05 4.07
N ILE A 474 59.86 32.61 4.39
CA ILE A 474 58.65 33.31 4.94
C ILE A 474 57.78 34.15 3.96
N ILE A 475 56.47 33.84 3.88
CA ILE A 475 55.30 34.66 4.30
C ILE A 475 54.01 34.16 3.59
N GLN A 476 53.01 33.81 4.40
CA GLN A 476 51.59 33.68 4.05
C GLN A 476 51.02 35.05 3.64
N ASP A 477 50.17 35.13 2.62
CA ASP A 477 48.71 35.34 2.78
C ASP A 477 48.01 35.68 1.44
N ARG A 478 46.79 35.16 1.33
CA ARG A 478 45.59 35.61 0.58
C ARG A 478 45.55 35.89 -0.94
N ASP A 479 44.41 35.43 -1.47
CA ASP A 479 43.63 35.93 -2.62
C ASP A 479 43.97 35.44 -4.04
N GLY A 480 43.66 34.16 -4.28
CA GLY A 480 43.49 33.59 -5.62
C GLY A 480 42.07 33.80 -6.18
N LYS A 481 41.89 34.89 -6.94
CA LYS A 481 40.77 35.04 -7.88
C LYS A 481 40.83 33.94 -8.95
N LEU A 482 39.75 33.16 -9.06
CA LEU A 482 39.47 32.23 -10.16
C LEU A 482 39.32 32.98 -11.49
N LYS A 483 40.43 33.28 -12.15
CA LYS A 483 40.50 33.58 -13.58
C LYS A 483 41.76 32.93 -14.11
N ASN A 484 41.66 31.69 -14.61
CA ASN A 484 42.50 31.08 -15.65
C ASN A 484 42.33 29.55 -15.66
N LEU A 485 41.15 29.03 -16.00
CA LEU A 485 41.02 27.59 -16.38
C LEU A 485 40.01 27.38 -17.52
N LEU A 486 39.91 28.35 -18.44
CA LEU A 486 39.12 28.21 -19.66
C LEU A 486 39.99 28.49 -20.88
N LYS A 487 41.10 27.75 -21.03
CA LYS A 487 41.74 27.57 -22.34
C LYS A 487 42.36 26.18 -22.48
N LYS A 488 41.73 25.40 -23.36
CA LYS A 488 42.39 24.68 -24.47
C LYS A 488 42.86 23.23 -24.27
N THR A 489 42.12 22.38 -23.55
CA THR A 489 42.39 20.91 -23.58
C THR A 489 41.19 19.98 -23.75
N TYR A 490 39.94 20.39 -23.53
CA TYR A 490 38.80 19.45 -23.54
C TYR A 490 38.07 19.24 -24.86
N LEU A 491 38.56 19.78 -25.98
CA LEU A 491 37.90 19.63 -27.29
C LEU A 491 38.63 18.71 -28.29
N ARG A 492 39.70 18.02 -27.87
CA ARG A 492 40.45 17.15 -28.78
C ARG A 492 40.20 15.64 -28.60
N HIS A 493 39.31 15.25 -27.69
CA HIS A 493 38.97 13.83 -27.45
C HIS A 493 37.57 13.44 -27.95
N TRP A 494 36.80 14.40 -28.47
CA TRP A 494 35.41 14.19 -28.93
C TRP A 494 35.26 14.15 -30.46
N VAL A 495 36.34 14.29 -31.22
CA VAL A 495 36.34 14.07 -32.67
C VAL A 495 37.24 12.87 -32.93
N GLY A 496 36.62 11.77 -33.36
CA GLY A 496 37.30 10.53 -33.69
C GLY A 496 38.39 10.74 -34.74
N ASN A 497 39.45 9.96 -34.62
CA ASN A 497 40.31 9.70 -35.76
C ASN A 497 40.52 8.19 -35.86
N ILE A 498 39.93 7.67 -36.93
CA ILE A 498 40.09 6.35 -37.51
C ILE A 498 41.49 6.28 -38.16
N ASP A 499 42.09 5.11 -38.01
CA ASP A 499 43.24 4.50 -38.72
C ASP A 499 44.65 5.10 -38.63
N SER A 500 45.59 4.27 -38.14
CA SER A 500 46.70 3.76 -38.96
C SER A 500 47.51 2.71 -38.19
N ASP A 501 47.73 1.58 -38.87
CA ASP A 501 48.50 0.37 -38.53
C ASP A 501 49.85 0.58 -37.82
N THR A 502 50.30 -0.42 -37.06
CA THR A 502 51.43 -1.32 -37.41
C THR A 502 51.82 -2.19 -36.20
N ASP A 503 51.54 -3.49 -36.31
CA ASP A 503 52.41 -4.65 -36.07
C ASP A 503 53.47 -4.61 -34.94
N ASN A 504 53.34 -5.52 -33.98
CA ASN A 504 54.35 -6.56 -33.74
C ASN A 504 53.86 -7.61 -32.74
N ALA A 505 53.96 -8.86 -33.20
CA ALA A 505 53.75 -10.06 -32.42
C ALA A 505 54.88 -10.35 -31.42
N ASP A 506 54.56 -11.29 -30.54
CA ASP A 506 55.42 -12.32 -29.95
C ASP A 506 55.95 -12.20 -28.50
N THR A 507 55.46 -13.18 -27.72
CA THR A 507 56.20 -14.11 -26.83
C THR A 507 56.33 -13.82 -25.33
N HIS A 508 55.45 -14.53 -24.59
CA HIS A 508 55.70 -15.46 -23.46
C HIS A 508 56.36 -15.01 -22.12
N LEU A 509 55.59 -15.31 -21.04
CA LEU A 509 55.98 -15.79 -19.69
C LEU A 509 56.80 -14.79 -18.84
N ASN A 510 56.41 -14.35 -17.64
CA ASN A 510 55.98 -15.10 -16.47
C ASN A 510 55.81 -14.13 -15.27
N TYR A 511 55.00 -14.55 -14.31
CA TYR A 511 55.03 -14.23 -12.87
C TYR A 511 54.88 -12.78 -12.36
N GLU A 512 53.78 -12.63 -11.60
CA GLU A 512 53.64 -11.83 -10.39
C GLU A 512 53.74 -10.29 -10.50
N GLY A 513 52.59 -9.66 -10.24
CA GLY A 513 52.53 -8.28 -9.78
C GLY A 513 52.07 -7.28 -10.83
N ASN A 514 50.75 -7.20 -11.07
CA ASN A 514 50.12 -5.92 -11.41
C ASN A 514 48.58 -5.95 -11.22
N PHE A 515 48.14 -5.81 -9.97
CA PHE A 515 46.73 -5.58 -9.64
C PHE A 515 46.27 -4.12 -9.84
N ASN A 516 47.14 -3.23 -10.34
CA ASN A 516 46.86 -1.79 -10.44
C ASN A 516 46.42 -1.30 -11.83
N GLN A 517 46.41 -2.16 -12.85
CA GLN A 517 45.93 -1.80 -14.19
C GLN A 517 44.43 -2.10 -14.41
N LYS A 518 43.76 -2.77 -13.45
CA LYS A 518 42.31 -3.07 -13.50
C LYS A 518 41.42 -1.92 -13.01
N LYS A 519 42.00 -0.86 -12.42
CA LYS A 519 41.25 0.23 -11.77
C LYS A 519 40.85 1.35 -12.74
N SER A 520 41.57 1.52 -13.85
CA SER A 520 41.16 2.42 -14.94
C SER A 520 40.12 1.76 -15.85
N THR A 521 40.22 0.45 -16.07
CA THR A 521 39.16 -0.33 -16.73
C THR A 521 37.89 -0.39 -15.90
N SER A 522 37.95 -0.60 -14.58
CA SER A 522 36.70 -0.63 -13.76
C SER A 522 35.94 0.69 -13.71
N SER A 523 36.62 1.85 -13.87
CA SER A 523 35.97 3.16 -13.96
C SER A 523 35.28 3.34 -15.31
N VAL A 524 35.95 2.94 -16.40
CA VAL A 524 35.39 2.92 -17.75
C VAL A 524 34.25 1.90 -17.85
N ASP A 525 34.39 0.72 -17.26
CA ASP A 525 33.38 -0.33 -17.20
C ASP A 525 32.21 0.10 -16.32
N PHE A 526 32.43 0.83 -15.23
CA PHE A 526 31.32 1.37 -14.42
C PHE A 526 30.57 2.51 -15.12
N ALA A 527 31.29 3.39 -15.83
CA ALA A 527 30.66 4.41 -16.67
C ALA A 527 29.91 3.77 -17.85
N ARG A 528 30.48 2.74 -18.46
CA ARG A 528 29.87 1.94 -19.52
C ARG A 528 28.61 1.22 -19.03
N ILE A 529 28.68 0.52 -17.90
CA ILE A 529 27.55 -0.13 -17.23
C ILE A 529 26.49 0.88 -16.80
N LYS A 530 26.86 2.11 -16.42
CA LYS A 530 25.89 3.18 -16.14
C LYS A 530 25.19 3.69 -17.39
N ILE A 531 25.93 3.84 -18.49
CA ILE A 531 25.36 4.22 -19.78
C ILE A 531 24.47 3.08 -20.31
N GLU A 532 24.88 1.83 -20.16
CA GLU A 532 24.10 0.64 -20.49
C GLU A 532 22.83 0.55 -19.65
N ASN A 533 22.90 0.73 -18.32
CA ASN A 533 21.71 0.74 -17.47
C ASN A 533 20.78 1.90 -17.81
N ALA A 534 21.31 3.09 -18.08
CA ALA A 534 20.49 4.24 -18.49
C ALA A 534 19.81 3.98 -19.85
N ALA A 535 20.53 3.39 -20.81
CA ALA A 535 19.98 3.02 -22.12
C ALA A 535 18.95 1.89 -22.02
N LEU A 536 19.17 0.89 -21.16
CA LEU A 536 18.20 -0.18 -20.87
C LEU A 536 16.95 0.38 -20.18
N GLN A 537 17.13 1.32 -19.25
CA GLN A 537 16.01 1.99 -18.58
C GLN A 537 15.19 2.82 -19.58
N GLU A 538 15.85 3.60 -20.44
CA GLU A 538 15.19 4.36 -21.51
C GLU A 538 14.46 3.45 -22.51
N SER A 539 15.06 2.30 -22.87
CA SER A 539 14.44 1.27 -23.69
C SER A 539 13.20 0.65 -23.02
N LEU A 540 13.27 0.39 -21.71
CA LEU A 540 12.16 -0.16 -20.94
C LEU A 540 11.01 0.85 -20.79
N GLU A 541 11.30 2.12 -20.51
CA GLU A 541 10.31 3.20 -20.45
C GLU A 541 9.64 3.44 -21.82
N SER A 542 10.43 3.37 -22.91
CA SER A 542 9.91 3.42 -24.29
C SER A 542 9.00 2.22 -24.60
N MET A 543 9.35 1.02 -24.14
CA MET A 543 8.52 -0.18 -24.30
C MET A 543 7.24 -0.12 -23.49
N GLU A 544 7.26 0.47 -22.29
CA GLU A 544 6.06 0.68 -21.48
C GLU A 544 5.11 1.66 -22.18
N TYR A 545 5.65 2.76 -22.70
CA TYR A 545 4.88 3.70 -23.51
C TYR A 545 4.28 3.04 -24.75
N LEU A 546 5.05 2.22 -25.46
CA LEU A 546 4.61 1.46 -26.63
C LEU A 546 3.50 0.46 -26.25
N THR A 547 3.71 -0.33 -25.22
CA THR A 547 2.75 -1.34 -24.76
C THR A 547 1.44 -0.66 -24.34
N SER A 548 1.53 0.51 -23.69
CA SER A 548 0.36 1.31 -23.34
C SER A 548 -0.38 1.84 -24.58
N SER A 549 0.35 2.26 -25.62
CA SER A 549 -0.20 2.78 -26.87
C SER A 549 -0.87 1.67 -27.69
N VAL A 550 -0.24 0.50 -27.80
CA VAL A 550 -0.82 -0.70 -28.43
C VAL A 550 -2.07 -1.17 -27.67
N ARG A 551 -2.06 -1.15 -26.33
CA ARG A 551 -3.25 -1.47 -25.53
C ARG A 551 -4.38 -0.47 -25.76
N LYS A 552 -4.10 0.83 -25.82
CA LYS A 552 -5.09 1.87 -26.12
C LYS A 552 -5.72 1.64 -27.49
N LEU A 553 -4.91 1.42 -28.52
CA LEU A 553 -5.40 1.16 -29.88
C LEU A 553 -6.18 -0.15 -29.98
N ARG A 554 -5.74 -1.21 -29.27
CA ARG A 554 -6.50 -2.48 -29.18
C ARG A 554 -7.88 -2.26 -28.55
N LEU A 555 -7.96 -1.51 -27.45
CA LEU A 555 -9.24 -1.19 -26.81
C LEU A 555 -10.13 -0.33 -27.70
N ALA A 556 -9.55 0.64 -28.44
CA ALA A 556 -10.29 1.43 -29.42
C ALA A 556 -10.82 0.56 -30.57
N LEU A 557 -10.01 -0.38 -31.07
CA LEU A 557 -10.41 -1.31 -32.11
C LEU A 557 -11.50 -2.29 -31.64
N LEU A 558 -11.43 -2.76 -30.39
CA LEU A 558 -12.48 -3.61 -29.81
C LEU A 558 -13.80 -2.84 -29.70
N LYS A 559 -13.78 -1.60 -29.21
CA LYS A 559 -14.98 -0.74 -29.17
C LYS A 559 -15.57 -0.49 -30.55
N ALA A 560 -14.72 -0.23 -31.55
CA ALA A 560 -15.15 -0.09 -32.94
C ALA A 560 -15.78 -1.39 -33.48
N ASN A 561 -15.21 -2.55 -33.16
CA ASN A 561 -15.77 -3.84 -33.59
C ASN A 561 -17.08 -4.20 -32.86
N GLU A 562 -17.23 -3.85 -31.58
CA GLU A 562 -18.47 -4.05 -30.81
C GLU A 562 -19.60 -3.12 -31.31
N SER A 563 -19.30 -1.86 -31.62
CA SER A 563 -20.29 -0.96 -32.21
C SER A 563 -20.68 -1.35 -33.64
N ALA A 564 -19.76 -1.95 -34.42
CA ALA A 564 -20.05 -2.55 -35.72
C ALA A 564 -21.13 -3.65 -35.64
N VAL A 565 -21.13 -4.42 -34.54
CA VAL A 565 -22.03 -5.56 -34.34
C VAL A 565 -23.41 -5.13 -33.85
N LEU A 566 -23.49 -4.01 -33.12
CA LEU A 566 -24.72 -3.53 -32.47
C LEU A 566 -25.54 -2.53 -33.30
N GLU A 567 -24.91 -1.66 -34.10
CA GLU A 567 -25.59 -0.47 -34.65
C GLU A 567 -25.61 -0.36 -36.19
N GLY A 568 -25.05 -1.34 -36.92
CA GLY A 568 -24.91 -1.23 -38.38
C GLY A 568 -23.86 -0.19 -38.81
N ILE A 569 -23.46 -0.22 -40.09
CA ILE A 569 -22.30 0.54 -40.58
C ILE A 569 -22.60 2.05 -40.56
N ASN A 570 -22.06 2.76 -39.57
CA ASN A 570 -21.98 4.22 -39.55
C ASN A 570 -20.67 4.69 -40.22
N THR A 571 -20.72 5.76 -41.01
CA THR A 571 -19.53 6.38 -41.64
C THR A 571 -18.45 6.77 -40.62
N GLY A 572 -18.84 7.19 -39.41
CA GLY A 572 -17.90 7.49 -38.33
C GLY A 572 -17.14 6.26 -37.80
N LEU A 573 -17.65 5.04 -38.03
CA LEU A 573 -16.97 3.81 -37.63
C LEU A 573 -15.84 3.44 -38.59
N ALA A 574 -16.06 3.62 -39.89
CA ALA A 574 -15.03 3.41 -40.90
C ALA A 574 -13.89 4.43 -40.74
N GLU A 575 -14.22 5.66 -40.36
CA GLU A 575 -13.26 6.73 -40.04
C GLU A 575 -12.45 6.39 -38.78
N ALA A 576 -13.11 5.93 -37.70
CA ALA A 576 -12.41 5.48 -36.48
C ALA A 576 -11.45 4.30 -36.73
N VAL A 577 -11.83 3.32 -37.55
CA VAL A 577 -10.93 2.22 -37.93
C VAL A 577 -9.79 2.71 -38.83
N TYR A 578 -10.03 3.70 -39.69
CA TYR A 578 -8.98 4.33 -40.50
C TYR A 578 -7.97 5.07 -39.63
N ASP A 579 -8.43 5.85 -38.66
CA ASP A 579 -7.58 6.58 -37.71
C ASP A 579 -6.71 5.61 -36.91
N ILE A 580 -7.28 4.52 -36.41
CA ILE A 580 -6.52 3.44 -35.73
C ILE A 580 -5.43 2.85 -36.64
N ILE A 581 -5.73 2.63 -37.92
CA ILE A 581 -4.74 2.12 -38.89
C ILE A 581 -3.62 3.15 -39.13
N THR A 582 -3.95 4.45 -39.20
CA THR A 582 -2.95 5.50 -39.38
C THR A 582 -2.05 5.65 -38.15
N GLU A 583 -2.63 5.61 -36.95
CA GLU A 583 -1.88 5.69 -35.69
C GLU A 583 -1.01 4.45 -35.47
N ALA A 584 -1.51 3.26 -35.78
CA ALA A 584 -0.72 2.02 -35.74
C ALA A 584 0.44 2.04 -36.76
N ARG A 585 0.26 2.64 -37.94
CA ARG A 585 1.36 2.84 -38.91
C ARG A 585 2.40 3.83 -38.40
N LEU A 586 1.97 4.94 -37.79
CA LEU A 586 2.88 5.90 -37.18
C LEU A 586 3.69 5.26 -36.04
N LEU A 587 3.06 4.43 -35.21
CA LEU A 587 3.76 3.65 -34.20
C LEU A 587 4.76 2.66 -34.82
N LYS A 588 4.39 1.96 -35.90
CA LYS A 588 5.30 1.07 -36.63
C LYS A 588 6.52 1.82 -37.19
N THR A 589 6.30 3.01 -37.76
CA THR A 589 7.39 3.86 -38.28
C THR A 589 8.26 4.40 -37.15
N ALA A 590 7.66 4.83 -36.03
CA ALA A 590 8.39 5.29 -34.86
C ALA A 590 9.30 4.17 -34.32
N LEU A 591 8.76 2.96 -34.15
CA LEU A 591 9.50 1.74 -33.75
C LEU A 591 10.66 1.41 -34.69
N GLY A 592 10.45 1.50 -36.00
CA GLY A 592 11.51 1.26 -36.97
C GLY A 592 12.60 2.34 -36.96
N SER A 593 12.27 3.56 -36.53
CA SER A 593 13.20 4.71 -36.48
C SER A 593 13.91 4.90 -35.13
N SER A 594 13.44 4.27 -34.05
CA SER A 594 13.96 4.42 -32.69
C SER A 594 14.91 3.30 -32.25
N LEU A 595 15.36 2.45 -33.16
CA LEU A 595 16.21 1.29 -32.83
C LEU A 595 17.67 1.73 -32.62
N PRO A 596 18.28 1.43 -31.46
CA PRO A 596 19.72 1.47 -31.32
C PRO A 596 20.36 0.41 -32.20
N ILE A 597 21.37 0.80 -32.97
CA ILE A 597 22.26 -0.12 -33.68
C ILE A 597 23.05 -0.91 -32.62
N SER A 598 22.83 -2.22 -32.59
CA SER A 598 23.70 -3.29 -32.08
C SER A 598 24.26 -3.17 -30.65
N TRP A 599 23.84 -4.11 -29.79
CA TRP A 599 24.71 -4.69 -28.76
C TRP A 599 24.91 -6.17 -29.07
N SER A 600 26.03 -6.50 -29.71
CA SER A 600 26.54 -7.87 -29.76
C SER A 600 27.45 -8.07 -28.54
N ALA A 601 26.90 -8.63 -27.47
CA ALA A 601 27.71 -9.38 -26.52
C ALA A 601 28.12 -10.69 -27.21
N GLU A 602 29.40 -11.01 -27.17
CA GLU A 602 30.00 -12.23 -27.70
C GLU A 602 29.18 -13.47 -27.35
N ALA A 603 28.69 -14.14 -28.38
CA ALA A 603 28.24 -15.52 -28.31
C ALA A 603 28.98 -16.28 -29.41
N ASP A 604 30.27 -16.51 -29.18
CA ASP A 604 30.95 -17.66 -29.77
C ASP A 604 30.40 -18.91 -29.07
N VAL A 605 29.35 -19.48 -29.64
CA VAL A 605 29.08 -20.90 -29.55
C VAL A 605 28.72 -21.37 -30.95
N GLU A 606 29.68 -22.02 -31.58
CA GLU A 606 29.48 -22.88 -32.74
C GLU A 606 28.23 -23.75 -32.52
N SER A 607 27.22 -23.61 -33.38
CA SER A 607 26.36 -24.74 -33.69
C SER A 607 26.05 -24.72 -35.18
N GLN A 608 26.91 -25.43 -35.88
CA GLN A 608 26.71 -25.99 -37.19
C GLN A 608 25.48 -26.92 -37.15
N VAL A 609 24.37 -26.52 -37.77
CA VAL A 609 23.39 -27.48 -38.31
C VAL A 609 22.90 -26.97 -39.65
N ASP A 610 23.33 -27.67 -40.70
CA ASP A 610 22.78 -27.64 -42.04
C ASP A 610 21.25 -27.67 -42.04
N ARG A 611 20.62 -26.76 -42.79
CA ARG A 611 19.45 -27.14 -43.57
C ARG A 611 19.43 -26.39 -44.91
N PHE A 612 19.59 -27.21 -45.94
CA PHE A 612 19.51 -26.92 -47.36
C PHE A 612 18.27 -26.12 -47.76
N GLU A 613 18.49 -25.33 -48.81
CA GLU A 613 17.62 -24.43 -49.56
C GLU A 613 16.35 -25.08 -50.12
N GLU A 614 15.31 -24.26 -50.29
CA GLU A 614 14.55 -24.28 -51.55
C GLU A 614 14.19 -22.85 -51.97
N ALA A 615 14.63 -22.49 -53.17
CA ALA A 615 14.61 -21.16 -53.74
C ALA A 615 13.35 -20.90 -54.56
N ILE A 616 12.73 -19.72 -54.40
CA ILE A 616 11.99 -19.01 -55.46
C ILE A 616 12.23 -17.51 -55.25
N GLY A 617 12.85 -16.86 -56.25
CA GLY A 617 13.30 -15.47 -56.18
C GLY A 617 12.31 -14.41 -56.65
N SER A 618 12.58 -13.15 -56.30
CA SER A 618 12.81 -12.04 -57.24
C SER A 618 12.95 -10.69 -56.50
N SER A 619 14.08 -10.02 -56.78
CA SER A 619 14.35 -8.57 -56.79
C SER A 619 14.19 -7.71 -55.51
N ASP A 620 15.35 -7.27 -55.03
CA ASP A 620 15.72 -5.87 -54.70
C ASP A 620 14.78 -5.01 -53.85
N ALA A 621 15.08 -4.97 -52.55
CA ALA A 621 15.27 -3.70 -51.82
C ALA A 621 15.97 -3.96 -50.47
N ASN A 622 17.27 -3.66 -50.41
CA ASN A 622 18.09 -3.43 -49.21
C ASN A 622 17.54 -3.95 -47.87
N SER A 623 17.74 -5.23 -47.56
CA SER A 623 17.67 -5.68 -46.17
C SER A 623 19.03 -5.39 -45.52
N SER A 624 19.15 -4.24 -44.86
CA SER A 624 20.09 -4.14 -43.76
C SER A 624 19.74 -5.29 -42.81
N ASN A 625 20.59 -6.31 -42.73
CA ASN A 625 20.52 -7.32 -41.69
C ASN A 625 20.97 -6.65 -40.37
N GLU A 626 20.22 -5.63 -39.95
CA GLU A 626 20.25 -5.09 -38.60
C GLU A 626 19.63 -6.20 -37.74
N LYS A 627 20.46 -6.86 -36.94
CA LYS A 627 19.99 -7.73 -35.86
C LYS A 627 19.19 -6.84 -34.91
N VAL A 628 17.88 -6.77 -35.14
CA VAL A 628 16.92 -6.08 -34.28
C VAL A 628 16.95 -6.79 -32.92
N ASP A 629 17.11 -6.02 -31.84
CA ASP A 629 17.04 -6.53 -30.47
C ASP A 629 15.73 -7.32 -30.27
N PHE A 630 15.77 -8.44 -29.53
CA PHE A 630 14.62 -9.32 -29.28
C PHE A 630 13.42 -8.54 -28.72
N VAL A 631 13.70 -7.52 -27.91
CA VAL A 631 12.71 -6.62 -27.32
C VAL A 631 12.01 -5.77 -28.39
N SER A 632 12.79 -5.23 -29.32
CA SER A 632 12.28 -4.41 -30.42
C SER A 632 11.52 -5.24 -31.45
N ALA A 633 11.95 -6.48 -31.67
CA ALA A 633 11.23 -7.45 -32.51
C ALA A 633 9.83 -7.75 -31.96
N ALA A 634 9.71 -7.94 -30.65
CA ALA A 634 8.40 -8.15 -29.99
C ALA A 634 7.49 -6.91 -30.11
N GLY A 635 8.05 -5.70 -29.98
CA GLY A 635 7.30 -4.46 -30.18
C GLY A 635 6.74 -4.28 -31.59
N LEU A 636 7.55 -4.63 -32.61
CA LEU A 636 7.12 -4.63 -34.02
C LEU A 636 6.04 -5.68 -34.29
N GLU A 637 6.18 -6.89 -33.75
CA GLU A 637 5.19 -7.97 -33.90
C GLU A 637 3.84 -7.59 -33.30
N MET A 638 3.82 -6.96 -32.12
CA MET A 638 2.60 -6.48 -31.47
C MET A 638 1.84 -5.44 -32.32
N VAL A 639 2.56 -4.51 -32.95
CA VAL A 639 1.97 -3.50 -33.84
C VAL A 639 1.50 -4.13 -35.14
N ASP A 640 2.21 -5.11 -35.68
CA ASP A 640 1.82 -5.82 -36.90
C ASP A 640 0.56 -6.67 -36.71
N LEU A 641 0.40 -7.34 -35.57
CA LEU A 641 -0.83 -8.04 -35.21
C LEU A 641 -2.01 -7.07 -35.08
N LEU A 642 -1.80 -5.90 -34.46
CA LEU A 642 -2.84 -4.87 -34.35
C LEU A 642 -3.24 -4.32 -35.73
N LEU A 643 -2.26 -4.05 -36.59
CA LEU A 643 -2.48 -3.54 -37.95
C LEU A 643 -3.21 -4.58 -38.81
N PHE A 644 -2.88 -5.86 -38.65
CA PHE A 644 -3.58 -6.96 -39.30
C PHE A 644 -5.03 -7.06 -38.82
N ALA A 645 -5.27 -7.02 -37.50
CA ALA A 645 -6.62 -7.05 -36.93
C ALA A 645 -7.47 -5.84 -37.37
N ALA A 646 -6.88 -4.65 -37.44
CA ALA A 646 -7.56 -3.44 -37.89
C ALA A 646 -7.94 -3.51 -39.39
N ARG A 647 -7.06 -4.09 -40.24
CA ARG A 647 -7.37 -4.35 -41.66
C ARG A 647 -8.49 -5.38 -41.82
N LEU A 648 -8.49 -6.45 -41.03
CA LEU A 648 -9.60 -7.42 -41.04
C LEU A 648 -10.93 -6.77 -40.63
N CYS A 649 -10.92 -5.90 -39.62
CA CYS A 649 -12.11 -5.12 -39.24
C CYS A 649 -12.56 -4.21 -40.39
N LYS A 650 -11.63 -3.55 -41.07
CA LYS A 650 -11.92 -2.72 -42.25
C LYS A 650 -12.50 -3.53 -43.42
N GLU A 651 -11.97 -4.72 -43.70
CA GLU A 651 -12.49 -5.61 -44.74
C GLU A 651 -13.88 -6.14 -44.41
N ARG A 652 -14.15 -6.43 -43.13
CA ARG A 652 -15.48 -6.82 -42.65
C ARG A 652 -16.50 -5.69 -42.83
N LEU A 653 -16.10 -4.45 -42.52
CA LEU A 653 -16.92 -3.25 -42.75
C LEU A 653 -17.16 -2.93 -44.23
N ALA A 654 -16.29 -3.40 -45.14
CA ALA A 654 -16.44 -3.21 -46.58
C ALA A 654 -17.26 -4.31 -47.28
N ARG A 655 -17.51 -5.44 -46.60
CA ARG A 655 -18.26 -6.60 -47.14
C ARG A 655 -19.71 -6.72 -46.62
N SER A 656 -20.05 -6.00 -45.55
CA SER A 656 -21.42 -5.79 -45.08
C SER A 656 -21.97 -4.51 -45.69
#